data_AF-A0AAQ0MGG1-F1
#
_entry.id   AF-A0AAQ0MGG1-F1
#
_cell.length_a   1.000
_cell.length_b   1.000
_cell.length_c   1.000
_cell.angle_alpha   90.00
_cell.angle_beta   90.00
_cell.angle_gamma   90.00
#
_symmetry.space_group_name_H-M   'P 1'
#
loop_
_entity.id
_entity.type
_entity.pdbx_description
1 polymer ?
#
loop_
_entity_poly.entity_id
_entity_poly.type
_entity_poly.pdbx_seq_one_letter_code
_entity_poly.pdbx_strand_id
1 'polypeptide(L)'
;MRHINQEGSMLYISFNQQNNSIGKLYVKNEFHSISYNPVDEFCNFEIDLNEILKAFKSYNRSKIFLIMEESDAIITTQKNIKVTDEQSSVFNLSEISDGSDVIHPYVTKNGFLHLSMESYVPQKVFFSRRHIDALKFNNSEAYITGEFSTLNAVVQKSNIVIRTRFTERETEIPLPITLKSENKRTHTTNFKFSVDIYNELINFMKYPFEIEDVIDIYLKVDVQESAEPLLTKLGNPRIFTERFLKGEIITDYKEEIVSITPYFTMKGRNLSFRINRYSIESYLTYLQSLKTPSLKNLSVKSKNKVWIIGEKSYKAQDNGYHFFKYMRTYHPELPVYYIIDEHSNEAKNVLPFGNVIYYQSPEHFSIMLQADYICSTHHPELLFPTNSAAYTRKITATRVFLQHGVLGTKNLTQINGNQLKDFNVDVFITSSEREKEIVVRDLKFDEAQVKVTGLARFDELFNKDIQTKNQILIMPTWRDWLTNYEQLESSEYLERMNTLINNDKVKDIAEQGTKVIFCLHPNMQPFIDLFDVPQHVTSIKQGDVNVQQLIQESKLMITDYSSVAFDFSFLGKPVIYYQFDKDHFLGKEPSHINIEEELPGLIVNNQNDLEAQLTRIIANDYTTDESVNIKAQRFNNFNDRHNSARIYTEVNQFNTKNQFKSKLKYDILSQHLFKRFRRDKRYFKVMDKYNSAVSKMVPVKKDLVVFESNVGKSVSDSPKVIYEALKQHSDQYQIVWVSNTQYPFNDANVKSIKRLSPEYYHYLSRAKYWINNQNFPYYINKPKDTLYIQTWHGTPLKKMLNDIETFAGRDDGYKNRINHAIKYWDYLVSPSPYATECFKSAFDFHKEILEVGYPRNDVFYQDEAILENESIHIKQKLGIHDDRKVILYAPTFRDDELTKAKKHIINLQIDLYEMQKRLSDDYILILRPHIIISNALQLDSSLDDFVINGSDYNEISDLYLIADICITDYSSVMFDYANTKKSLLFFTYDLEHYKNSLRGFYFDFENQAPGPLLKTNEDLIQSIENINQVQETYKAKYDVFYNRFCTFETGTSAKSIVQRFF
;
A
#
# COMPACT_ATOMS: atom_id res chain seq x y z
N MET A 1 -4.73 2.00 -40.92
CA MET A 1 -5.53 0.75 -40.91
C MET A 1 -4.57 -0.42 -40.77
N ARG A 2 -4.78 -1.31 -39.80
CA ARG A 2 -3.90 -2.46 -39.50
C ARG A 2 -4.72 -3.74 -39.50
N HIS A 3 -4.32 -4.75 -40.27
CA HIS A 3 -5.00 -6.05 -40.28
C HIS A 3 -4.07 -7.11 -39.69
N ILE A 4 -4.51 -7.79 -38.64
CA ILE A 4 -3.73 -8.81 -37.93
C ILE A 4 -4.57 -10.09 -37.87
N ASN A 5 -4.01 -11.18 -38.36
CA ASN A 5 -4.65 -12.48 -38.39
C ASN A 5 -3.62 -13.55 -38.09
N GLN A 6 -4.00 -14.59 -37.38
CA GLN A 6 -3.17 -15.77 -37.18
C GLN A 6 -3.82 -16.98 -37.86
N GLU A 7 -3.00 -17.76 -38.57
CA GLU A 7 -3.39 -19.05 -39.15
C GLU A 7 -2.36 -20.10 -38.76
N GLY A 8 -2.74 -21.03 -37.89
CA GLY A 8 -1.81 -22.01 -37.33
C GLY A 8 -0.66 -21.32 -36.58
N SER A 9 0.58 -21.56 -37.01
CA SER A 9 1.76 -20.91 -36.42
C SER A 9 2.13 -19.56 -37.02
N MET A 10 1.47 -19.15 -38.12
CA MET A 10 1.82 -17.94 -38.84
C MET A 10 0.97 -16.75 -38.37
N LEU A 11 1.65 -15.66 -38.00
CA LEU A 11 1.05 -14.38 -37.65
C LEU A 11 1.26 -13.38 -38.80
N TYR A 12 0.16 -12.98 -39.42
CA TYR A 12 0.12 -12.03 -40.55
C TYR A 12 -0.21 -10.63 -40.05
N ILE A 13 0.61 -9.64 -40.43
CA ILE A 13 0.43 -8.24 -40.03
C ILE A 13 0.53 -7.34 -41.27
N SER A 14 -0.57 -6.68 -41.61
CA SER A 14 -0.69 -5.78 -42.76
C SER A 14 -0.88 -4.33 -42.32
N PHE A 15 -0.18 -3.40 -42.96
CA PHE A 15 -0.32 -1.96 -42.72
C PHE A 15 -0.80 -1.24 -43.98
N ASN A 16 -1.91 -0.51 -43.88
CA ASN A 16 -2.41 0.26 -45.03
C ASN A 16 -1.64 1.58 -45.17
N GLN A 17 -1.04 1.82 -46.33
CA GLN A 17 -0.18 2.98 -46.60
C GLN A 17 -0.96 4.31 -46.50
N GLN A 18 -0.71 5.10 -45.46
CA GLN A 18 -0.87 6.55 -45.53
C GLN A 18 0.30 7.25 -44.81
N ASN A 19 1.05 8.02 -45.61
CA ASN A 19 2.08 9.01 -45.29
C ASN A 19 3.45 8.57 -44.75
N ASN A 20 3.60 7.38 -44.16
CA ASN A 20 4.86 6.95 -43.52
C ASN A 20 5.36 5.61 -44.12
N SER A 21 6.68 5.45 -44.32
CA SER A 21 7.24 4.19 -44.80
C SER A 21 7.56 3.26 -43.62
N ILE A 22 6.96 2.07 -43.63
CA ILE A 22 7.21 1.04 -42.62
C ILE A 22 8.32 0.14 -43.17
N GLY A 23 9.51 0.23 -42.58
CA GLY A 23 10.71 -0.42 -43.11
C GLY A 23 10.90 -1.84 -42.60
N LYS A 24 10.71 -2.06 -41.28
CA LYS A 24 10.96 -3.32 -40.60
C LYS A 24 10.00 -3.54 -39.43
N LEU A 25 9.83 -4.81 -39.09
CA LEU A 25 9.17 -5.23 -37.86
C LEU A 25 10.18 -6.01 -37.01
N TYR A 26 10.25 -5.70 -35.73
CA TYR A 26 11.10 -6.37 -34.75
C TYR A 26 10.23 -7.16 -33.77
N VAL A 27 10.54 -8.45 -33.59
CA VAL A 27 10.06 -9.25 -32.47
C VAL A 27 11.21 -9.33 -31.48
N LYS A 28 11.06 -8.68 -30.32
CA LYS A 28 12.16 -8.58 -29.36
C LYS A 28 11.70 -8.61 -27.91
N ASN A 29 12.52 -9.17 -27.03
CA ASN A 29 12.42 -8.96 -25.58
C ASN A 29 13.58 -8.04 -25.14
N GLU A 30 13.91 -8.03 -23.85
CA GLU A 30 15.07 -7.30 -23.35
C GLU A 30 16.43 -7.86 -23.83
N PHE A 31 16.51 -9.13 -24.24
CA PHE A 31 17.75 -9.86 -24.50
C PHE A 31 18.05 -10.16 -25.98
N HIS A 32 17.01 -10.33 -26.79
CA HIS A 32 17.10 -10.86 -28.14
C HIS A 32 16.08 -10.18 -29.06
N SER A 33 16.45 -10.00 -30.33
CA SER A 33 15.62 -9.32 -31.32
C SER A 33 15.75 -10.00 -32.68
N ILE A 34 14.61 -10.35 -33.27
CA ILE A 34 14.49 -10.86 -34.65
C ILE A 34 13.84 -9.77 -35.49
N SER A 35 14.38 -9.51 -36.68
CA SER A 35 13.83 -8.52 -37.61
C SER A 35 13.19 -9.20 -38.82
N TYR A 36 11.99 -8.75 -39.19
CA TYR A 36 11.24 -9.16 -40.36
C TYR A 36 11.17 -8.00 -41.35
N ASN A 37 11.39 -8.30 -42.63
CA ASN A 37 11.19 -7.37 -43.73
C ASN A 37 9.78 -7.57 -44.32
N PRO A 38 9.17 -6.54 -44.92
CA PRO A 38 7.88 -6.69 -45.57
C PRO A 38 7.98 -7.64 -46.76
N VAL A 39 6.96 -8.49 -46.94
CA VAL A 39 6.90 -9.50 -48.01
C VAL A 39 6.45 -8.89 -49.36
N ASP A 40 5.86 -7.69 -49.32
CA ASP A 40 5.41 -6.96 -50.50
C ASP A 40 5.43 -5.43 -50.31
N GLU A 41 5.11 -4.71 -51.39
CA GLU A 41 5.03 -3.24 -51.41
C GLU A 41 3.90 -2.68 -50.52
N PHE A 42 2.97 -3.52 -50.07
CA PHE A 42 1.86 -3.16 -49.19
C PHE A 42 2.23 -3.29 -47.70
N CYS A 43 3.52 -3.47 -47.38
CA CYS A 43 4.02 -3.59 -46.00
C CYS A 43 3.34 -4.74 -45.23
N ASN A 44 3.14 -5.88 -45.88
CA ASN A 44 2.70 -7.10 -45.23
C ASN A 44 3.88 -7.80 -44.54
N PHE A 45 3.68 -8.35 -43.35
CA PHE A 45 4.67 -9.11 -42.59
C PHE A 45 4.11 -10.48 -42.24
N GLU A 46 4.98 -11.48 -42.34
CA GLU A 46 4.71 -12.88 -41.97
C GLU A 46 5.69 -13.28 -40.87
N ILE A 47 5.18 -13.72 -39.73
CA ILE A 47 5.98 -14.08 -38.55
C ILE A 47 5.61 -15.52 -38.16
N ASP A 48 6.58 -16.44 -38.16
CA ASP A 48 6.37 -17.80 -37.67
C ASP A 48 6.59 -17.85 -36.16
N LEU A 49 5.52 -18.07 -35.41
CA LEU A 49 5.57 -18.11 -33.95
C LEU A 49 6.34 -19.33 -33.41
N ASN A 50 6.54 -20.40 -34.21
CA ASN A 50 7.44 -21.50 -33.84
C ASN A 50 8.91 -21.06 -33.85
N GLU A 51 9.30 -20.18 -34.78
CA GLU A 51 10.64 -19.59 -34.82
C GLU A 51 10.87 -18.71 -33.59
N ILE A 52 9.88 -17.89 -33.24
CA ILE A 52 9.92 -17.06 -32.04
C ILE A 52 10.02 -17.94 -30.79
N LEU A 53 9.18 -18.96 -30.65
CA LEU A 53 9.21 -19.85 -29.49
C LEU A 53 10.60 -20.48 -29.30
N LYS A 54 11.22 -20.96 -30.38
CA LYS A 54 12.58 -21.54 -30.33
C LYS A 54 13.66 -20.52 -29.99
N ALA A 55 13.61 -19.35 -30.60
CA ALA A 55 14.63 -18.31 -30.41
C ALA A 55 14.57 -17.68 -29.02
N PHE A 56 13.39 -17.62 -28.41
CA PHE A 56 13.20 -16.97 -27.12
C PHE A 56 13.17 -17.95 -25.93
N LYS A 57 13.09 -19.26 -26.15
CA LYS A 57 12.99 -20.30 -25.11
C LYS A 57 14.00 -20.18 -23.95
N SER A 58 15.24 -19.75 -24.24
CA SER A 58 16.29 -19.58 -23.21
C SER A 58 16.03 -18.43 -22.23
N TYR A 59 15.12 -17.52 -22.54
CA TYR A 59 14.82 -16.29 -21.77
C TYR A 59 13.49 -16.41 -21.01
N ASN A 60 13.32 -17.54 -20.33
CA ASN A 60 12.09 -17.93 -19.64
C ASN A 60 11.50 -16.76 -18.81
N ARG A 61 10.19 -16.47 -18.97
CA ARG A 61 9.43 -15.37 -18.33
C ARG A 61 9.56 -13.95 -18.93
N SER A 62 10.27 -13.74 -20.03
CA SER A 62 10.32 -12.42 -20.70
C SER A 62 9.05 -12.08 -21.49
N LYS A 63 8.59 -10.83 -21.40
CA LYS A 63 7.59 -10.29 -22.34
C LYS A 63 8.24 -10.03 -23.69
N ILE A 64 7.59 -10.51 -24.76
CA ILE A 64 8.07 -10.30 -26.12
C ILE A 64 7.21 -9.22 -26.78
N PHE A 65 7.88 -8.20 -27.31
CA PHE A 65 7.28 -7.03 -27.93
C PHE A 65 7.35 -7.14 -29.45
N LEU A 66 6.27 -6.75 -30.13
CA LEU A 66 6.28 -6.47 -31.56
C LEU A 66 6.42 -4.97 -31.80
N ILE A 67 7.53 -4.57 -32.40
CA ILE A 67 7.93 -3.18 -32.63
C ILE A 67 8.02 -2.92 -34.14
N MET A 68 7.31 -1.90 -34.59
CA MET A 68 7.35 -1.43 -35.96
C MET A 68 8.34 -0.27 -36.08
N GLU A 69 9.16 -0.29 -37.11
CA GLU A 69 10.01 0.83 -37.52
C GLU A 69 9.30 1.67 -38.58
N GLU A 70 9.08 2.94 -38.26
CA GLU A 70 8.36 3.90 -39.09
C GLU A 70 9.28 5.07 -39.41
N SER A 71 9.50 5.31 -40.70
CA SER A 71 10.31 6.42 -41.18
C SER A 71 9.43 7.50 -41.82
N ASP A 72 9.60 8.73 -41.36
CA ASP A 72 9.09 9.94 -42.03
C ASP A 72 10.25 10.60 -42.79
N ALA A 73 10.00 11.66 -43.58
CA ALA A 73 11.03 12.32 -44.40
C ALA A 73 12.23 12.92 -43.62
N ILE A 74 12.19 12.94 -42.27
CA ILE A 74 13.19 13.59 -41.40
C ILE A 74 13.70 12.65 -40.27
N ILE A 75 12.91 11.67 -39.81
CA ILE A 75 13.22 10.85 -38.60
C ILE A 75 12.70 9.41 -38.77
N THR A 76 13.47 8.43 -38.31
CA THR A 76 13.04 7.03 -38.11
C THR A 76 12.67 6.79 -36.64
N THR A 77 11.52 6.18 -36.39
CA THR A 77 11.00 5.91 -35.03
C THR A 77 10.56 4.46 -34.87
N GLN A 78 10.87 3.85 -33.72
CA GLN A 78 10.40 2.51 -33.36
C GLN A 78 9.20 2.61 -32.41
N LYS A 79 8.13 1.86 -32.68
CA LYS A 79 6.87 1.90 -31.90
C LYS A 79 6.26 0.52 -31.73
N ASN A 80 5.77 0.21 -30.54
CA ASN A 80 4.94 -0.98 -30.33
C ASN A 80 3.70 -0.95 -31.23
N ILE A 81 3.32 -2.11 -31.75
CA ILE A 81 2.14 -2.25 -32.61
C ILE A 81 0.88 -2.02 -31.79
N LYS A 82 0.25 -0.87 -31.99
CA LYS A 82 -1.01 -0.51 -31.36
C LYS A 82 -2.18 -0.91 -32.27
N VAL A 83 -3.15 -1.63 -31.75
CA VAL A 83 -4.29 -2.15 -32.52
C VAL A 83 -5.61 -1.48 -32.16
N THR A 84 -5.62 -0.50 -31.24
CA THR A 84 -6.84 0.24 -30.88
C THR A 84 -7.02 1.50 -31.74
N ASP A 85 -7.56 1.34 -32.94
CA ASP A 85 -8.14 2.39 -33.77
C ASP A 85 -9.33 1.85 -34.57
N GLU A 86 -10.22 2.70 -35.08
CA GLU A 86 -11.46 2.26 -35.75
C GLU A 86 -11.24 1.49 -37.05
N GLN A 87 -10.02 1.52 -37.57
CA GLN A 87 -9.64 0.88 -38.83
C GLN A 87 -8.82 -0.40 -38.59
N SER A 88 -8.44 -0.71 -37.36
CA SER A 88 -7.66 -1.91 -37.07
C SER A 88 -8.59 -3.12 -36.94
N SER A 89 -8.08 -4.30 -37.27
CA SER A 89 -8.80 -5.55 -37.08
C SER A 89 -7.84 -6.65 -36.65
N VAL A 90 -8.19 -7.36 -35.57
CA VAL A 90 -7.39 -8.45 -35.02
C VAL A 90 -8.28 -9.69 -34.94
N PHE A 91 -7.83 -10.81 -35.48
CA PHE A 91 -8.61 -12.05 -35.53
C PHE A 91 -7.74 -13.28 -35.22
N ASN A 92 -8.38 -14.32 -34.68
CA ASN A 92 -7.86 -15.68 -34.58
C ASN A 92 -6.55 -15.85 -33.80
N LEU A 93 -6.20 -14.91 -32.92
CA LEU A 93 -5.03 -15.09 -32.06
C LEU A 93 -5.23 -16.33 -31.20
N SER A 94 -4.34 -17.30 -31.30
CA SER A 94 -4.39 -18.56 -30.57
C SER A 94 -3.01 -18.95 -30.06
N GLU A 95 -2.97 -19.67 -28.96
CA GLU A 95 -1.71 -20.21 -28.43
C GLU A 95 -1.10 -21.25 -29.36
N ILE A 96 0.22 -21.38 -29.28
CA ILE A 96 1.00 -22.41 -29.99
C ILE A 96 1.93 -23.06 -28.98
N SER A 97 2.03 -24.38 -29.04
CA SER A 97 2.84 -25.20 -28.14
C SER A 97 3.87 -26.04 -28.89
N ASP A 98 5.09 -26.12 -28.37
CA ASP A 98 6.13 -27.09 -28.77
C ASP A 98 6.66 -27.80 -27.50
N GLY A 99 6.15 -29.00 -27.21
CA GLY A 99 6.44 -29.70 -25.97
C GLY A 99 5.81 -29.04 -24.74
N SER A 100 6.64 -28.66 -23.75
CA SER A 100 6.21 -27.94 -22.55
C SER A 100 6.18 -26.42 -22.71
N ASP A 101 6.70 -25.89 -23.83
CA ASP A 101 6.81 -24.45 -24.07
C ASP A 101 5.63 -23.96 -24.91
N VAL A 102 5.08 -22.80 -24.53
CA VAL A 102 3.91 -22.21 -25.17
C VAL A 102 4.20 -20.75 -25.49
N ILE A 103 3.67 -20.25 -26.62
CA ILE A 103 3.65 -18.82 -26.94
C ILE A 103 2.21 -18.36 -27.19
N HIS A 104 1.83 -17.28 -26.51
CA HIS A 104 0.52 -16.67 -26.57
C HIS A 104 0.60 -15.28 -27.20
N PRO A 105 0.06 -15.08 -28.41
CA PRO A 105 -0.20 -13.76 -28.93
C PRO A 105 -1.44 -13.15 -28.27
N TYR A 106 -1.33 -11.93 -27.74
CA TYR A 106 -2.44 -11.26 -27.08
C TYR A 106 -2.39 -9.74 -27.24
N VAL A 107 -3.54 -9.10 -27.08
CA VAL A 107 -3.65 -7.64 -27.09
C VAL A 107 -3.79 -7.12 -25.67
N THR A 108 -2.84 -6.31 -25.23
CA THR A 108 -2.86 -5.69 -23.89
C THR A 108 -4.07 -4.78 -23.70
N LYS A 109 -4.42 -4.50 -22.43
CA LYS A 109 -5.49 -3.54 -22.07
C LYS A 109 -5.32 -2.13 -22.69
N ASN A 110 -4.08 -1.74 -22.98
CA ASN A 110 -3.76 -0.46 -23.60
C ASN A 110 -3.82 -0.50 -25.13
N GLY A 111 -4.13 -1.67 -25.71
CA GLY A 111 -4.30 -1.85 -27.13
C GLY A 111 -3.03 -2.19 -27.90
N PHE A 112 -2.03 -2.83 -27.27
CA PHE A 112 -0.79 -3.22 -27.95
C PHE A 112 -0.75 -4.73 -28.16
N LEU A 113 -0.30 -5.19 -29.34
CA LEU A 113 -0.09 -6.60 -29.64
C LEU A 113 1.26 -7.06 -29.07
N HIS A 114 1.24 -8.10 -28.23
CA HIS A 114 2.39 -8.66 -27.53
C HIS A 114 2.38 -10.18 -27.66
N LEU A 115 3.53 -10.81 -27.41
CA LEU A 115 3.64 -12.27 -27.23
C LEU A 115 4.07 -12.56 -25.79
N SER A 116 3.57 -13.64 -25.20
CA SER A 116 3.97 -14.14 -23.87
C SER A 116 4.35 -15.60 -23.98
N MET A 117 5.43 -16.00 -23.30
CA MET A 117 5.78 -17.41 -23.13
C MET A 117 5.44 -17.95 -21.73
N GLU A 118 4.64 -17.21 -20.96
CA GLU A 118 4.10 -17.74 -19.71
C GLU A 118 3.09 -18.84 -20.03
N SER A 119 2.91 -19.81 -19.13
CA SER A 119 1.94 -20.91 -19.30
C SER A 119 0.47 -20.45 -19.36
N TYR A 120 0.20 -19.16 -19.09
CA TYR A 120 -1.11 -18.55 -19.26
C TYR A 120 -1.00 -17.05 -19.52
N VAL A 121 -1.97 -16.50 -20.27
CA VAL A 121 -2.16 -15.05 -20.35
C VAL A 121 -3.06 -14.59 -19.21
N PRO A 122 -2.71 -13.54 -18.44
CA PRO A 122 -3.57 -13.07 -17.36
C PRO A 122 -4.99 -12.76 -17.85
N GLN A 123 -6.00 -13.44 -17.31
CA GLN A 123 -7.42 -13.29 -17.72
C GLN A 123 -7.93 -11.83 -17.74
N LYS A 124 -7.31 -10.94 -16.96
CA LYS A 124 -7.59 -9.49 -16.94
C LYS A 124 -7.30 -8.80 -18.27
N VAL A 125 -6.55 -9.42 -19.17
CA VAL A 125 -6.31 -8.98 -20.55
C VAL A 125 -7.60 -9.05 -21.35
N PHE A 126 -8.36 -10.12 -21.20
CA PHE A 126 -9.58 -10.38 -21.96
C PHE A 126 -10.82 -9.73 -21.35
N PHE A 127 -10.83 -9.38 -20.05
CA PHE A 127 -11.94 -8.67 -19.42
C PHE A 127 -11.70 -7.15 -19.31
N SER A 128 -12.57 -6.36 -19.96
CA SER A 128 -12.57 -4.90 -19.81
C SER A 128 -13.35 -4.44 -18.58
N ARG A 129 -14.52 -5.03 -18.34
CA ARG A 129 -15.40 -4.68 -17.23
C ARG A 129 -16.32 -5.85 -16.88
N ARG A 130 -16.69 -5.96 -15.61
CA ARG A 130 -17.84 -6.76 -15.15
C ARG A 130 -18.50 -6.07 -13.96
N HIS A 131 -19.82 -6.10 -13.88
CA HIS A 131 -20.55 -5.57 -12.75
C HIS A 131 -21.95 -6.17 -12.62
N ILE A 132 -22.47 -6.14 -11.40
CA ILE A 132 -23.86 -6.50 -11.09
C ILE A 132 -24.70 -5.22 -11.03
N ASP A 133 -25.72 -5.14 -11.87
CA ASP A 133 -26.68 -4.04 -11.90
C ASP A 133 -27.81 -4.24 -10.90
N ALA A 134 -28.32 -5.46 -10.76
CA ALA A 134 -29.36 -5.79 -9.80
C ALA A 134 -29.19 -7.22 -9.28
N LEU A 135 -29.57 -7.43 -8.02
CA LEU A 135 -29.69 -8.75 -7.41
C LEU A 135 -31.06 -8.82 -6.73
N LYS A 136 -31.93 -9.71 -7.22
CA LYS A 136 -33.15 -10.09 -6.51
C LYS A 136 -32.89 -11.42 -5.82
N PHE A 137 -33.04 -11.46 -4.51
CA PHE A 137 -32.69 -12.63 -3.72
C PHE A 137 -33.69 -12.82 -2.59
N ASN A 138 -34.40 -13.94 -2.58
CA ASN A 138 -35.30 -14.39 -1.52
C ASN A 138 -35.58 -15.90 -1.65
N ASN A 139 -36.37 -16.45 -0.72
CA ASN A 139 -36.81 -17.87 -0.67
C ASN A 139 -37.61 -18.39 -1.89
N SER A 140 -37.66 -17.66 -3.00
CA SER A 140 -38.31 -18.12 -4.24
C SER A 140 -37.60 -17.69 -5.52
N GLU A 141 -36.65 -16.75 -5.46
CA GLU A 141 -35.93 -16.26 -6.64
C GLU A 141 -34.48 -15.86 -6.27
N ALA A 142 -33.54 -16.13 -7.16
CA ALA A 142 -32.14 -15.72 -7.03
C ALA A 142 -31.64 -15.18 -8.37
N TYR A 143 -32.15 -14.01 -8.72
CA TYR A 143 -31.95 -13.41 -10.03
C TYR A 143 -30.78 -12.42 -10.02
N ILE A 144 -29.77 -12.69 -10.85
CA ILE A 144 -28.60 -11.84 -11.03
C ILE A 144 -28.68 -11.17 -12.40
N THR A 145 -28.68 -9.85 -12.43
CA THR A 145 -28.62 -9.06 -13.67
C THR A 145 -27.37 -8.18 -13.67
N GLY A 146 -26.66 -8.15 -14.79
CA GLY A 146 -25.46 -7.33 -14.91
C GLY A 146 -24.92 -7.25 -16.32
N GLU A 147 -23.69 -6.75 -16.42
CA GLU A 147 -22.98 -6.63 -17.68
C GLU A 147 -21.52 -7.02 -17.50
N PHE A 148 -20.97 -7.67 -18.52
CA PHE A 148 -19.54 -7.86 -18.68
C PHE A 148 -19.11 -7.48 -20.08
N SER A 149 -17.81 -7.23 -20.23
CA SER A 149 -17.22 -6.77 -21.47
C SER A 149 -15.94 -7.54 -21.72
N THR A 150 -15.83 -8.14 -22.91
CA THR A 150 -14.58 -8.72 -23.38
C THR A 150 -13.78 -7.71 -24.17
N LEU A 151 -12.46 -7.88 -24.20
CA LEU A 151 -11.51 -7.03 -24.91
C LEU A 151 -10.74 -7.89 -25.90
N ASN A 152 -10.86 -7.60 -27.20
CA ASN A 152 -10.27 -8.38 -28.30
C ASN A 152 -10.54 -9.88 -28.18
N ALA A 153 -11.74 -10.25 -27.72
CA ALA A 153 -12.08 -11.65 -27.53
C ALA A 153 -13.54 -11.94 -27.90
N VAL A 154 -13.71 -13.00 -28.70
CA VAL A 154 -15.00 -13.49 -29.18
C VAL A 154 -15.54 -14.52 -28.19
N VAL A 155 -16.68 -14.21 -27.58
CA VAL A 155 -17.34 -15.12 -26.62
C VAL A 155 -18.02 -16.26 -27.36
N GLN A 156 -17.63 -17.50 -27.05
CA GLN A 156 -18.24 -18.72 -27.59
C GLN A 156 -19.31 -19.26 -26.63
N LYS A 157 -18.99 -19.29 -25.33
CA LYS A 157 -19.88 -19.80 -24.28
C LYS A 157 -19.68 -19.02 -22.99
N SER A 158 -20.73 -18.89 -22.21
CA SER A 158 -20.68 -18.25 -20.90
C SER A 158 -21.48 -19.05 -19.88
N ASN A 159 -20.89 -19.27 -18.71
CA ASN A 159 -21.47 -19.96 -17.58
C ASN A 159 -21.29 -19.13 -16.29
N ILE A 160 -22.19 -19.33 -15.34
CA ILE A 160 -21.95 -19.02 -13.93
C ILE A 160 -21.43 -20.28 -13.25
N VAL A 161 -20.37 -20.14 -12.45
CA VAL A 161 -19.87 -21.24 -11.62
C VAL A 161 -20.14 -20.90 -10.16
N ILE A 162 -20.80 -21.81 -9.46
CA ILE A 162 -21.02 -21.76 -8.02
C ILE A 162 -19.96 -22.67 -7.39
N ARG A 163 -19.08 -22.14 -6.54
CA ARG A 163 -17.96 -22.90 -5.97
C ARG A 163 -17.79 -22.64 -4.47
N THR A 164 -17.48 -23.67 -3.70
CA THR A 164 -17.08 -23.56 -2.29
C THR A 164 -15.58 -23.32 -2.15
N ARG A 165 -15.15 -22.76 -1.01
CA ARG A 165 -13.73 -22.43 -0.79
C ARG A 165 -12.91 -23.58 -0.24
N PHE A 166 -13.48 -24.36 0.69
CA PHE A 166 -12.73 -25.41 1.38
C PHE A 166 -12.95 -26.79 0.77
N THR A 167 -14.20 -27.10 0.43
CA THR A 167 -14.55 -28.40 -0.18
C THR A 167 -14.28 -28.45 -1.68
N GLU A 168 -13.88 -27.32 -2.29
CA GLU A 168 -13.62 -27.10 -3.72
C GLU A 168 -14.71 -27.57 -4.70
N ARG A 169 -15.90 -27.88 -4.18
CA ARG A 169 -17.03 -28.33 -4.96
C ARG A 169 -17.51 -27.21 -5.86
N GLU A 170 -17.81 -27.55 -7.11
CA GLU A 170 -18.40 -26.62 -8.05
C GLU A 170 -19.59 -27.18 -8.86
N THR A 171 -20.41 -26.27 -9.37
CA THR A 171 -21.43 -26.56 -10.37
C THR A 171 -21.53 -25.40 -11.35
N GLU A 172 -21.86 -25.70 -12.61
CA GLU A 172 -21.97 -24.71 -13.68
C GLU A 172 -23.42 -24.54 -14.15
N ILE A 173 -23.77 -23.30 -14.47
CA ILE A 173 -25.08 -22.89 -14.95
C ILE A 173 -24.88 -22.10 -16.25
N PRO A 174 -25.54 -22.48 -17.36
CA PRO A 174 -25.50 -21.69 -18.58
C PRO A 174 -25.93 -20.24 -18.32
N LEU A 175 -25.11 -19.28 -18.74
CA LEU A 175 -25.40 -17.86 -18.59
C LEU A 175 -25.90 -17.30 -19.91
N PRO A 176 -27.20 -16.98 -20.05
CA PRO A 176 -27.69 -16.33 -21.25
C PRO A 176 -27.17 -14.89 -21.33
N ILE A 177 -26.59 -14.55 -22.47
CA ILE A 177 -26.01 -13.23 -22.75
C ILE A 177 -26.66 -12.61 -23.98
N THR A 178 -26.76 -11.29 -23.97
CA THR A 178 -27.26 -10.49 -25.11
C THR A 178 -26.23 -9.41 -25.43
N LEU A 179 -25.93 -9.25 -26.72
CA LEU A 179 -25.03 -8.20 -27.18
C LEU A 179 -25.66 -6.82 -26.91
N LYS A 180 -24.96 -5.97 -26.17
CA LYS A 180 -25.41 -4.60 -25.85
C LYS A 180 -24.83 -3.57 -26.81
N SER A 181 -23.53 -3.66 -27.09
CA SER A 181 -22.81 -2.70 -27.94
C SER A 181 -21.40 -3.19 -28.22
N GLU A 182 -20.85 -2.78 -29.35
CA GLU A 182 -19.44 -2.97 -29.69
C GLU A 182 -18.76 -1.62 -29.83
N ASN A 183 -17.55 -1.50 -29.27
CA ASN A 183 -16.68 -0.35 -29.49
C ASN A 183 -15.53 -0.80 -30.40
N LYS A 184 -15.63 -0.43 -31.68
CA LYS A 184 -14.61 -0.77 -32.69
C LYS A 184 -13.23 -0.19 -32.34
N ARG A 185 -13.17 1.05 -31.84
CA ARG A 185 -11.91 1.71 -31.49
C ARG A 185 -11.14 0.99 -30.38
N THR A 186 -11.84 0.43 -29.41
CA THR A 186 -11.23 -0.27 -28.28
C THR A 186 -11.37 -1.78 -28.37
N HIS A 187 -11.92 -2.31 -29.48
CA HIS A 187 -12.25 -3.72 -29.66
C HIS A 187 -12.94 -4.34 -28.43
N THR A 188 -13.88 -3.60 -27.86
CA THR A 188 -14.59 -4.01 -26.66
C THR A 188 -16.02 -4.42 -26.99
N THR A 189 -16.39 -5.63 -26.65
CA THR A 189 -17.74 -6.16 -26.85
C THR A 189 -18.45 -6.21 -25.50
N ASN A 190 -19.57 -5.50 -25.38
CA ASN A 190 -20.33 -5.41 -24.13
C ASN A 190 -21.54 -6.34 -24.19
N PHE A 191 -21.70 -7.17 -23.16
CA PHE A 191 -22.80 -8.11 -23.01
C PHE A 191 -23.63 -7.76 -21.79
N LYS A 192 -24.95 -7.91 -21.92
CA LYS A 192 -25.89 -7.96 -20.80
C LYS A 192 -26.21 -9.41 -20.49
N PHE A 193 -26.30 -9.73 -19.21
CA PHE A 193 -26.72 -11.06 -18.77
C PHE A 193 -27.80 -10.95 -17.69
N SER A 194 -28.58 -12.00 -17.61
CA SER A 194 -29.65 -12.12 -16.62
C SER A 194 -29.95 -13.59 -16.38
N VAL A 195 -29.72 -14.06 -15.15
CA VAL A 195 -29.78 -15.50 -14.82
C VAL A 195 -30.47 -15.69 -13.48
N ASP A 196 -31.33 -16.71 -13.41
CA ASP A 196 -31.84 -17.23 -12.15
C ASP A 196 -30.97 -18.41 -11.74
N ILE A 197 -30.45 -18.38 -10.52
CA ILE A 197 -29.62 -19.45 -9.97
C ILE A 197 -30.28 -20.12 -8.74
N TYR A 198 -31.57 -19.89 -8.54
CA TYR A 198 -32.27 -20.29 -7.32
C TYR A 198 -32.26 -21.82 -7.12
N ASN A 199 -32.66 -22.57 -8.14
CA ASN A 199 -32.79 -24.03 -8.04
C ASN A 199 -31.42 -24.69 -7.83
N GLU A 200 -30.39 -24.19 -8.51
CA GLU A 200 -29.04 -24.68 -8.39
C GLU A 200 -28.44 -24.34 -7.03
N LEU A 201 -28.72 -23.16 -6.47
CA LEU A 201 -28.34 -22.85 -5.09
C LEU A 201 -29.03 -23.79 -4.09
N ILE A 202 -30.34 -24.07 -4.23
CA ILE A 202 -31.06 -25.03 -3.38
C ILE A 202 -30.42 -26.42 -3.47
N ASN A 203 -30.12 -26.90 -4.67
CA ASN A 203 -29.47 -28.19 -4.86
C ASN A 203 -28.06 -28.19 -4.27
N PHE A 204 -27.30 -27.10 -4.47
CA PHE A 204 -25.96 -26.95 -3.93
C PHE A 204 -25.95 -26.93 -2.40
N MET A 205 -26.98 -26.35 -1.76
CA MET A 205 -27.16 -26.34 -0.31
C MET A 205 -27.45 -27.72 0.29
N LYS A 206 -27.90 -28.71 -0.50
CA LYS A 206 -28.22 -30.07 -0.04
C LYS A 206 -27.00 -30.99 0.00
N TYR A 207 -25.84 -30.45 0.35
CA TYR A 207 -24.60 -31.20 0.45
C TYR A 207 -23.83 -30.87 1.74
N PRO A 208 -22.93 -31.77 2.18
CA PRO A 208 -22.02 -31.48 3.29
C PRO A 208 -21.13 -30.27 2.99
N PHE A 209 -20.89 -29.44 4.01
CA PHE A 209 -20.06 -28.24 4.00
C PHE A 209 -19.22 -28.26 5.27
N GLU A 210 -18.01 -27.74 5.18
CA GLU A 210 -17.15 -27.49 6.33
C GLU A 210 -17.60 -26.24 7.10
N ILE A 211 -17.21 -26.16 8.38
CA ILE A 211 -17.44 -24.96 9.21
C ILE A 211 -16.67 -23.78 8.57
N GLU A 212 -17.32 -22.61 8.48
CA GLU A 212 -16.83 -21.40 7.78
C GLU A 212 -16.78 -21.48 6.23
N ASP A 213 -17.29 -22.54 5.58
CA ASP A 213 -17.33 -22.59 4.11
C ASP A 213 -18.21 -21.48 3.53
N VAL A 214 -17.80 -20.95 2.37
CA VAL A 214 -18.43 -19.82 1.69
C VAL A 214 -18.65 -20.19 0.23
N ILE A 215 -19.81 -19.83 -0.29
CA ILE A 215 -20.11 -20.00 -1.72
C ILE A 215 -19.67 -18.75 -2.46
N ASP A 216 -18.74 -18.89 -3.40
CA ASP A 216 -18.33 -17.85 -4.32
C ASP A 216 -18.99 -18.04 -5.69
N ILE A 217 -19.32 -16.92 -6.34
CA ILE A 217 -19.89 -16.92 -7.69
C ILE A 217 -18.84 -16.43 -8.68
N TYR A 218 -18.60 -17.22 -9.72
CA TYR A 218 -17.69 -16.90 -10.80
C TYR A 218 -18.44 -16.77 -12.12
N LEU A 219 -17.90 -15.91 -12.97
CA LEU A 219 -18.22 -15.82 -14.38
C LEU A 219 -17.13 -16.62 -15.13
N LYS A 220 -17.54 -17.70 -15.80
CA LYS A 220 -16.70 -18.51 -16.68
C LYS A 220 -17.07 -18.21 -18.13
N VAL A 221 -16.12 -17.74 -18.92
CA VAL A 221 -16.35 -17.35 -20.33
C VAL A 221 -15.34 -18.06 -21.20
N ASP A 222 -15.84 -18.89 -22.10
CA ASP A 222 -15.04 -19.53 -23.13
C ASP A 222 -14.93 -18.53 -24.29
N VAL A 223 -13.69 -18.18 -24.64
CA VAL A 223 -13.40 -17.25 -25.74
C VAL A 223 -12.58 -17.97 -26.79
N GLN A 224 -12.70 -17.53 -28.04
CA GLN A 224 -11.96 -18.14 -29.14
C GLN A 224 -10.44 -18.00 -28.97
N GLU A 225 -9.98 -16.92 -28.35
CA GLU A 225 -8.57 -16.53 -28.26
C GLU A 225 -7.81 -17.12 -27.07
N SER A 226 -8.43 -18.03 -26.32
CA SER A 226 -7.84 -18.68 -25.14
C SER A 226 -8.27 -20.14 -25.09
N ALA A 227 -7.32 -21.08 -24.99
CA ALA A 227 -7.63 -22.49 -24.84
C ALA A 227 -8.30 -22.79 -23.49
N GLU A 228 -7.87 -22.08 -22.44
CA GLU A 228 -8.45 -22.18 -21.11
C GLU A 228 -9.60 -21.18 -20.92
N PRO A 229 -10.72 -21.59 -20.29
CA PRO A 229 -11.82 -20.71 -19.93
C PRO A 229 -11.40 -19.53 -19.04
N LEU A 230 -11.93 -18.34 -19.34
CA LEU A 230 -11.72 -17.17 -18.50
C LEU A 230 -12.59 -17.26 -17.23
N LEU A 231 -11.99 -17.49 -16.07
CA LEU A 231 -12.69 -17.69 -14.80
C LEU A 231 -12.47 -16.55 -13.80
N THR A 232 -13.47 -15.68 -13.61
CA THR A 232 -13.33 -14.54 -12.70
C THR A 232 -14.50 -14.39 -11.72
N LYS A 233 -14.22 -14.07 -10.45
CA LYS A 233 -15.28 -13.86 -9.44
C LYS A 233 -16.23 -12.74 -9.89
N LEU A 234 -17.54 -13.01 -9.89
CA LEU A 234 -18.57 -12.05 -10.25
C LEU A 234 -18.72 -11.02 -9.12
N GLY A 235 -18.82 -9.73 -9.45
CA GLY A 235 -18.73 -8.69 -8.43
C GLY A 235 -18.95 -7.29 -8.96
N ASN A 236 -18.36 -6.30 -8.27
CA ASN A 236 -18.44 -4.88 -8.58
C ASN A 236 -19.89 -4.35 -8.69
N PRO A 237 -20.72 -4.52 -7.65
CA PRO A 237 -22.10 -4.08 -7.69
C PRO A 237 -22.23 -2.57 -7.87
N ARG A 238 -23.32 -2.15 -8.52
CA ARG A 238 -23.79 -0.76 -8.45
C ARG A 238 -24.05 -0.37 -6.99
N ILE A 239 -23.87 0.90 -6.67
CA ILE A 239 -23.93 1.40 -5.30
C ILE A 239 -25.28 1.12 -4.61
N PHE A 240 -26.38 1.21 -5.35
CA PHE A 240 -27.71 0.91 -4.80
C PHE A 240 -27.91 -0.59 -4.59
N THR A 241 -27.36 -1.43 -5.46
CA THR A 241 -27.38 -2.88 -5.34
C THR A 241 -26.63 -3.34 -4.09
N GLU A 242 -25.46 -2.77 -3.83
CA GLU A 242 -24.69 -3.03 -2.60
C GLU A 242 -25.38 -2.47 -1.35
N ARG A 243 -25.94 -1.25 -1.42
CA ARG A 243 -26.61 -0.60 -0.29
C ARG A 243 -27.85 -1.37 0.15
N PHE A 244 -28.68 -1.79 -0.81
CA PHE A 244 -29.97 -2.42 -0.55
C PHE A 244 -29.94 -3.95 -0.65
N LEU A 245 -28.74 -4.54 -0.73
CA LEU A 245 -28.55 -5.99 -0.66
C LEU A 245 -29.25 -6.56 0.57
N LYS A 246 -30.16 -7.49 0.33
CA LYS A 246 -30.96 -8.19 1.33
C LYS A 246 -31.45 -9.51 0.75
N GLY A 247 -31.94 -10.37 1.62
CA GLY A 247 -32.54 -11.64 1.25
C GLY A 247 -31.83 -12.80 1.92
N GLU A 248 -32.50 -13.92 1.94
CA GLU A 248 -32.04 -15.19 2.47
C GLU A 248 -32.75 -16.27 1.64
N ILE A 249 -32.05 -17.39 1.39
CA ILE A 249 -32.64 -18.63 0.88
C ILE A 249 -32.51 -19.66 1.99
N ILE A 250 -33.58 -20.39 2.27
CA ILE A 250 -33.67 -21.37 3.33
C ILE A 250 -34.23 -22.68 2.76
N THR A 251 -33.58 -23.80 3.08
CA THR A 251 -34.06 -25.15 2.75
C THR A 251 -33.72 -26.12 3.89
N ASP A 252 -34.35 -27.28 3.91
CA ASP A 252 -34.03 -28.39 4.81
C ASP A 252 -32.99 -29.34 4.19
N TYR A 253 -32.11 -29.89 5.04
CA TYR A 253 -31.15 -30.91 4.67
C TYR A 253 -30.82 -31.80 5.87
N LYS A 254 -31.01 -33.13 5.74
CA LYS A 254 -30.68 -34.13 6.78
C LYS A 254 -31.06 -33.72 8.21
N GLU A 255 -32.32 -33.33 8.41
CA GLU A 255 -32.87 -32.90 9.72
C GLU A 255 -32.35 -31.56 10.26
N GLU A 256 -31.58 -30.82 9.45
CA GLU A 256 -31.15 -29.45 9.72
C GLU A 256 -31.83 -28.46 8.77
N ILE A 257 -31.84 -27.18 9.16
CA ILE A 257 -32.20 -26.07 8.30
C ILE A 257 -30.93 -25.39 7.81
N VAL A 258 -30.76 -25.30 6.49
CA VAL A 258 -29.65 -24.62 5.85
C VAL A 258 -30.15 -23.31 5.28
N SER A 259 -29.41 -22.23 5.54
CA SER A 259 -29.69 -20.92 4.95
C SER A 259 -28.46 -20.33 4.29
N ILE A 260 -28.67 -19.54 3.24
CA ILE A 260 -27.62 -18.74 2.62
C ILE A 260 -28.01 -17.27 2.55
N THR A 261 -27.05 -16.39 2.84
CA THR A 261 -27.23 -14.93 2.79
C THR A 261 -26.19 -14.30 1.86
N PRO A 262 -26.58 -13.45 0.90
CA PRO A 262 -25.65 -12.82 -0.02
C PRO A 262 -24.88 -11.70 0.67
N TYR A 263 -23.61 -11.56 0.33
CA TYR A 263 -22.78 -10.42 0.71
C TYR A 263 -21.77 -10.11 -0.39
N PHE A 264 -21.16 -8.92 -0.31
CA PHE A 264 -20.04 -8.56 -1.16
C PHE A 264 -18.75 -8.59 -0.34
N THR A 265 -17.74 -9.31 -0.82
CA THR A 265 -16.44 -9.40 -0.15
C THR A 265 -15.75 -8.03 -0.05
N MET A 266 -15.01 -7.79 1.03
CA MET A 266 -14.46 -6.46 1.34
C MET A 266 -13.41 -5.99 0.32
N LYS A 267 -12.39 -6.83 0.03
CA LYS A 267 -11.27 -6.49 -0.88
C LYS A 267 -11.70 -6.50 -2.35
N GLY A 268 -12.45 -7.53 -2.76
CA GLY A 268 -12.80 -7.77 -4.17
C GLY A 268 -14.17 -7.23 -4.59
N ARG A 269 -15.06 -6.90 -3.64
CA ARG A 269 -16.48 -6.59 -3.89
C ARG A 269 -17.15 -7.66 -4.77
N ASN A 270 -16.73 -8.90 -4.59
CA ASN A 270 -17.26 -10.09 -5.26
C ASN A 270 -18.48 -10.61 -4.53
N LEU A 271 -19.49 -11.07 -5.27
CA LEU A 271 -20.68 -11.71 -4.74
C LEU A 271 -20.31 -13.08 -4.17
N SER A 272 -20.64 -13.26 -2.91
CA SER A 272 -20.48 -14.52 -2.18
C SER A 272 -21.70 -14.75 -1.30
N PHE A 273 -21.90 -15.98 -0.84
CA PHE A 273 -22.95 -16.33 0.10
C PHE A 273 -22.37 -16.96 1.36
N ARG A 274 -22.80 -16.45 2.52
CA ARG A 274 -22.53 -17.09 3.81
C ARG A 274 -23.54 -18.20 4.00
N ILE A 275 -23.06 -19.36 4.45
CA ILE A 275 -23.90 -20.52 4.76
C ILE A 275 -24.11 -20.56 6.28
N ASN A 276 -25.35 -20.73 6.72
CA ASN A 276 -25.66 -21.04 8.12
C ASN A 276 -26.43 -22.36 8.19
N ARG A 277 -26.16 -23.14 9.23
CA ARG A 277 -26.88 -24.37 9.55
C ARG A 277 -27.53 -24.22 10.91
N TYR A 278 -28.76 -24.67 11.02
CA TYR A 278 -29.52 -24.59 12.27
C TYR A 278 -30.15 -25.94 12.55
N SER A 279 -30.19 -26.31 13.84
CA SER A 279 -31.17 -27.31 14.28
C SER A 279 -32.59 -26.77 14.04
N ILE A 280 -33.56 -27.68 13.93
CA ILE A 280 -34.97 -27.31 13.78
C ILE A 280 -35.41 -26.38 14.94
N GLU A 281 -34.98 -26.67 16.16
CA GLU A 281 -35.31 -25.87 17.35
C GLU A 281 -34.73 -24.45 17.29
N SER A 282 -33.46 -24.31 16.89
CA SER A 282 -32.82 -23.01 16.70
C SER A 282 -33.53 -22.20 15.64
N TYR A 283 -33.94 -22.84 14.54
CA TYR A 283 -34.69 -22.17 13.48
C TYR A 283 -36.10 -21.73 13.92
N LEU A 284 -36.81 -22.55 14.70
CA LEU A 284 -38.11 -22.15 15.27
C LEU A 284 -37.96 -20.93 16.20
N THR A 285 -36.90 -20.90 16.99
CA THR A 285 -36.57 -19.76 17.87
C THR A 285 -36.23 -18.51 17.06
N TYR A 286 -35.47 -18.65 15.97
CA TYR A 286 -35.24 -17.59 15.00
C TYR A 286 -36.57 -17.02 14.47
N LEU A 287 -37.50 -17.86 14.02
CA LEU A 287 -38.81 -17.41 13.53
C LEU A 287 -39.62 -16.69 14.61
N GLN A 288 -39.59 -17.18 15.86
CA GLN A 288 -40.24 -16.53 16.99
C GLN A 288 -39.62 -15.16 17.30
N SER A 289 -38.29 -15.06 17.22
CA SER A 289 -37.55 -13.82 17.40
C SER A 289 -37.94 -12.77 16.35
N LEU A 290 -38.25 -13.19 15.12
CA LEU A 290 -38.73 -12.30 14.05
C LEU A 290 -40.16 -11.80 14.28
N LYS A 291 -41.03 -12.60 14.92
CA LYS A 291 -42.41 -12.19 15.28
C LYS A 291 -42.46 -11.25 16.48
N THR A 292 -41.49 -11.36 17.39
CA THR A 292 -41.45 -10.54 18.61
C THR A 292 -41.17 -9.07 18.26
N PRO A 293 -42.01 -8.11 18.68
CA PRO A 293 -41.74 -6.68 18.48
C PRO A 293 -40.40 -6.29 19.11
N SER A 294 -39.69 -5.31 18.53
CA SER A 294 -38.48 -4.79 19.16
C SER A 294 -38.85 -4.17 20.52
N LEU A 295 -38.46 -4.82 21.62
CA LEU A 295 -38.82 -4.47 23.01
C LEU A 295 -38.27 -3.12 23.48
N LYS A 296 -37.58 -2.37 22.61
CA LYS A 296 -37.00 -1.06 22.93
C LYS A 296 -38.02 0.02 23.28
N ASN A 297 -39.30 -0.15 22.94
CA ASN A 297 -40.34 0.84 23.25
C ASN A 297 -41.09 0.60 24.57
N LEU A 298 -40.84 -0.50 25.29
CA LEU A 298 -41.59 -0.85 26.52
C LEU A 298 -40.72 -1.22 27.73
N SER A 299 -39.39 -1.23 27.61
CA SER A 299 -38.51 -1.63 28.71
C SER A 299 -38.20 -0.47 29.67
N VAL A 300 -38.76 -0.56 30.88
CA VAL A 300 -38.18 0.00 32.10
C VAL A 300 -36.70 -0.41 32.12
N LYS A 301 -35.77 0.55 32.14
CA LYS A 301 -34.32 0.26 32.18
C LYS A 301 -34.04 -0.75 33.30
N SER A 302 -33.83 -2.02 32.93
CA SER A 302 -33.33 -3.05 33.84
C SER A 302 -32.07 -2.51 34.52
N LYS A 303 -31.96 -2.72 35.84
CA LYS A 303 -30.73 -2.38 36.58
C LYS A 303 -29.53 -3.20 36.09
N ASN A 304 -29.76 -4.42 35.60
CA ASN A 304 -28.69 -5.33 35.18
C ASN A 304 -28.67 -5.41 33.66
N LYS A 305 -27.56 -4.94 33.08
CA LYS A 305 -27.30 -4.90 31.64
C LYS A 305 -26.80 -6.25 31.14
N VAL A 306 -27.27 -6.70 29.99
CA VAL A 306 -26.86 -7.98 29.39
C VAL A 306 -25.60 -7.80 28.55
N TRP A 307 -24.56 -8.56 28.85
CA TRP A 307 -23.27 -8.54 28.16
C TRP A 307 -23.08 -9.84 27.39
N ILE A 308 -22.77 -9.72 26.11
CA ILE A 308 -22.33 -10.82 25.27
C ILE A 308 -20.86 -10.59 24.92
N ILE A 309 -20.03 -11.58 25.20
CA ILE A 309 -18.59 -11.54 24.97
C ILE A 309 -18.21 -12.73 24.09
N GLY A 310 -17.27 -12.55 23.17
CA GLY A 310 -16.76 -13.65 22.38
C GLY A 310 -15.66 -13.22 21.42
N GLU A 311 -15.11 -14.17 20.68
CA GLU A 311 -14.04 -13.95 19.71
C GLU A 311 -14.49 -14.41 18.32
N LYS A 312 -13.92 -15.49 17.81
CA LYS A 312 -14.54 -16.34 16.79
C LYS A 312 -15.33 -17.43 17.50
N SER A 313 -16.32 -18.03 16.81
CA SER A 313 -17.16 -19.08 17.40
C SER A 313 -16.33 -20.22 18.01
N TYR A 314 -15.16 -20.54 17.47
CA TYR A 314 -14.31 -21.61 18.00
C TYR A 314 -13.18 -21.15 18.93
N LYS A 315 -13.05 -19.86 19.28
CA LYS A 315 -11.93 -19.31 20.06
C LYS A 315 -12.34 -18.75 21.43
N ALA A 316 -11.49 -18.98 22.43
CA ALA A 316 -11.55 -18.43 23.78
C ALA A 316 -10.16 -18.40 24.45
N GLN A 317 -9.28 -17.54 23.93
CA GLN A 317 -7.91 -17.40 24.46
C GLN A 317 -7.35 -15.96 24.42
N ASP A 318 -8.09 -15.01 23.87
CA ASP A 318 -7.63 -13.64 23.63
C ASP A 318 -8.40 -12.63 24.52
N ASN A 319 -8.39 -11.34 24.19
CA ASN A 319 -9.02 -10.29 24.99
C ASN A 319 -10.49 -10.57 25.34
N GLY A 320 -11.23 -11.29 24.49
CA GLY A 320 -12.61 -11.72 24.77
C GLY A 320 -12.67 -12.65 25.97
N TYR A 321 -11.85 -13.70 25.98
CA TYR A 321 -11.72 -14.62 27.10
C TYR A 321 -11.29 -13.92 28.40
N HIS A 322 -10.24 -13.10 28.37
CA HIS A 322 -9.74 -12.43 29.58
C HIS A 322 -10.77 -11.45 30.16
N PHE A 323 -11.46 -10.69 29.30
CA PHE A 323 -12.52 -9.78 29.75
C PHE A 323 -13.71 -10.54 30.34
N PHE A 324 -14.10 -11.67 29.74
CA PHE A 324 -15.15 -12.53 30.28
C PHE A 324 -14.78 -13.13 31.64
N LYS A 325 -13.56 -13.65 31.78
CA LYS A 325 -13.01 -14.13 33.07
C LYS A 325 -13.10 -13.06 34.15
N TYR A 326 -12.66 -11.83 33.84
CA TYR A 326 -12.77 -10.69 34.75
C TYR A 326 -14.23 -10.43 35.16
N MET A 327 -15.13 -10.31 34.19
CA MET A 327 -16.55 -10.00 34.44
C MET A 327 -17.24 -11.08 35.28
N ARG A 328 -16.99 -12.36 35.03
CA ARG A 328 -17.56 -13.46 35.82
C ARG A 328 -16.96 -13.57 37.22
N THR A 329 -15.71 -13.14 37.40
CA THR A 329 -15.02 -13.18 38.71
C THR A 329 -15.43 -12.02 39.61
N TYR A 330 -15.46 -10.79 39.07
CA TYR A 330 -15.64 -9.56 39.86
C TYR A 330 -17.04 -8.95 39.75
N HIS A 331 -17.82 -9.34 38.73
CA HIS A 331 -19.20 -8.91 38.54
C HIS A 331 -20.16 -10.10 38.33
N PRO A 332 -20.15 -11.12 39.22
CA PRO A 332 -20.97 -12.32 39.04
C PRO A 332 -22.48 -12.03 39.03
N GLU A 333 -22.91 -10.89 39.58
CA GLU A 333 -24.29 -10.39 39.62
C GLU A 333 -24.83 -9.95 38.24
N LEU A 334 -23.94 -9.69 37.28
CA LEU A 334 -24.33 -9.25 35.95
C LEU A 334 -24.61 -10.44 35.02
N PRO A 335 -25.63 -10.34 34.15
CA PRO A 335 -25.90 -11.33 33.10
C PRO A 335 -24.86 -11.19 31.98
N VAL A 336 -23.73 -11.87 32.15
CA VAL A 336 -22.59 -11.89 31.23
C VAL A 336 -22.46 -13.27 30.62
N TYR A 337 -22.49 -13.36 29.29
CA TYR A 337 -22.48 -14.62 28.55
C TYR A 337 -21.33 -14.68 27.55
N TYR A 338 -20.72 -15.85 27.41
CA TYR A 338 -19.70 -16.13 26.39
C TYR A 338 -20.28 -16.98 25.26
N ILE A 339 -20.06 -16.57 24.00
CA ILE A 339 -20.50 -17.34 22.83
C ILE A 339 -19.35 -18.20 22.31
N ILE A 340 -19.57 -19.52 22.24
CA ILE A 340 -18.60 -20.48 21.72
C ILE A 340 -19.30 -21.68 21.08
N ASP A 341 -18.67 -22.31 20.09
CA ASP A 341 -19.11 -23.56 19.49
C ASP A 341 -19.00 -24.70 20.50
N GLU A 342 -20.02 -25.57 20.56
CA GLU A 342 -20.09 -26.70 21.50
C GLU A 342 -18.92 -27.67 21.32
N HIS A 343 -18.42 -27.81 20.09
CA HIS A 343 -17.34 -28.72 19.73
C HIS A 343 -15.96 -28.03 19.70
N SER A 344 -15.87 -26.77 20.13
CA SER A 344 -14.57 -26.09 20.23
C SER A 344 -13.70 -26.72 21.32
N ASN A 345 -12.45 -27.04 20.96
CA ASN A 345 -11.41 -27.45 21.91
C ASN A 345 -11.11 -26.38 22.98
N GLU A 346 -11.44 -25.11 22.71
CA GLU A 346 -11.23 -23.98 23.63
C GLU A 346 -12.44 -23.71 24.54
N ALA A 347 -13.58 -24.40 24.36
CA ALA A 347 -14.75 -24.27 25.24
C ALA A 347 -14.41 -24.56 26.71
N LYS A 348 -13.48 -25.50 26.95
CA LYS A 348 -12.94 -25.83 28.28
C LYS A 348 -12.37 -24.62 29.04
N ASN A 349 -11.95 -23.56 28.34
CA ASN A 349 -11.39 -22.36 28.96
C ASN A 349 -12.47 -21.50 29.64
N VAL A 350 -13.70 -21.47 29.09
CA VAL A 350 -14.79 -20.60 29.57
C VAL A 350 -15.81 -21.32 30.44
N LEU A 351 -15.98 -22.64 30.26
CA LEU A 351 -16.92 -23.46 31.04
C LEU A 351 -16.79 -23.30 32.57
N PRO A 352 -15.59 -23.21 33.17
CA PRO A 352 -15.44 -23.03 34.62
C PRO A 352 -16.08 -21.76 35.19
N PHE A 353 -16.34 -20.74 34.36
CA PHE A 353 -16.90 -19.44 34.80
C PHE A 353 -18.45 -19.37 34.68
N GLY A 354 -19.09 -20.42 34.16
CA GLY A 354 -20.54 -20.47 33.91
C GLY A 354 -21.00 -19.52 32.79
N ASN A 355 -22.31 -19.43 32.54
CA ASN A 355 -22.91 -18.54 31.51
C ASN A 355 -22.31 -18.68 30.11
N VAL A 356 -22.05 -19.92 29.68
CA VAL A 356 -21.60 -20.20 28.31
C VAL A 356 -22.83 -20.52 27.46
N ILE A 357 -22.95 -19.88 26.31
CA ILE A 357 -24.04 -20.09 25.36
C ILE A 357 -23.45 -20.62 24.06
N TYR A 358 -23.97 -21.76 23.61
CA TYR A 358 -23.46 -22.40 22.42
C TYR A 358 -23.86 -21.64 21.15
N TYR A 359 -22.91 -21.48 20.24
CA TYR A 359 -23.12 -20.82 18.96
C TYR A 359 -24.29 -21.46 18.21
N GLN A 360 -25.14 -20.63 17.59
CA GLN A 360 -26.38 -21.04 16.91
C GLN A 360 -27.40 -21.87 17.73
N SER A 361 -27.27 -22.00 19.05
CA SER A 361 -28.30 -22.62 19.91
C SER A 361 -29.59 -21.77 20.00
N PRO A 362 -30.73 -22.36 20.39
CA PRO A 362 -31.98 -21.62 20.63
C PRO A 362 -31.78 -20.45 21.61
N GLU A 363 -31.04 -20.69 22.69
CA GLU A 363 -30.74 -19.68 23.69
C GLU A 363 -29.98 -18.49 23.08
N HIS A 364 -29.02 -18.76 22.19
CA HIS A 364 -28.24 -17.73 21.51
C HIS A 364 -29.11 -16.76 20.69
N PHE A 365 -30.12 -17.25 19.97
CA PHE A 365 -31.08 -16.40 19.25
C PHE A 365 -31.89 -15.50 20.19
N SER A 366 -32.21 -15.98 21.40
CA SER A 366 -33.01 -15.22 22.35
C SER A 366 -32.19 -14.16 23.10
N ILE A 367 -30.99 -14.51 23.55
CA ILE A 367 -30.15 -13.65 24.39
C ILE A 367 -29.50 -12.52 23.60
N MET A 368 -29.14 -12.78 22.33
CA MET A 368 -28.49 -11.80 21.46
C MET A 368 -29.39 -10.58 21.18
N LEU A 369 -30.72 -10.77 21.15
CA LEU A 369 -31.66 -9.66 21.03
C LEU A 369 -31.86 -8.88 22.34
N GLN A 370 -31.50 -9.47 23.48
CA GLN A 370 -31.55 -8.84 24.80
C GLN A 370 -30.26 -8.11 25.17
N ALA A 371 -29.18 -8.35 24.42
CA ALA A 371 -27.86 -7.76 24.67
C ALA A 371 -27.92 -6.23 24.73
N ASP A 372 -27.35 -5.66 25.79
CA ASP A 372 -27.05 -4.24 25.90
C ASP A 372 -25.65 -3.94 25.34
N TYR A 373 -24.72 -4.90 25.49
CA TYR A 373 -23.34 -4.82 25.04
C TYR A 373 -22.92 -6.10 24.31
N ILE A 374 -22.23 -5.94 23.18
CA ILE A 374 -21.60 -7.03 22.43
C ILE A 374 -20.12 -6.70 22.32
N CYS A 375 -19.28 -7.46 22.99
CA CYS A 375 -17.84 -7.26 23.06
C CYS A 375 -17.13 -8.36 22.25
N SER A 376 -16.39 -7.97 21.21
CA SER A 376 -15.67 -8.92 20.36
C SER A 376 -14.26 -8.46 20.03
N THR A 377 -13.31 -9.40 19.94
CA THR A 377 -11.96 -9.15 19.42
C THR A 377 -11.90 -9.05 17.90
N HIS A 378 -12.95 -9.54 17.22
CA HIS A 378 -13.11 -9.52 15.77
C HIS A 378 -14.36 -8.71 15.40
N HIS A 379 -14.83 -8.79 14.15
CA HIS A 379 -16.07 -8.15 13.74
C HIS A 379 -17.24 -8.62 14.65
N PRO A 380 -17.98 -7.71 15.30
CA PRO A 380 -19.09 -8.08 16.19
C PRO A 380 -20.13 -9.01 15.54
N GLU A 381 -20.32 -8.89 14.24
CA GLU A 381 -21.24 -9.70 13.44
C GLU A 381 -20.86 -11.19 13.37
N LEU A 382 -19.62 -11.57 13.72
CA LEU A 382 -19.19 -12.97 13.83
C LEU A 382 -19.77 -13.68 15.06
N LEU A 383 -20.18 -12.91 16.08
CA LEU A 383 -20.86 -13.47 17.25
C LEU A 383 -22.35 -13.67 17.02
N PHE A 384 -22.93 -13.15 15.94
CA PHE A 384 -24.37 -13.28 15.73
C PHE A 384 -24.73 -14.72 15.33
N PRO A 385 -25.87 -15.27 15.79
CA PRO A 385 -26.28 -16.62 15.40
C PRO A 385 -26.63 -16.72 13.91
N THR A 386 -26.92 -15.60 13.27
CA THR A 386 -27.22 -15.53 11.83
C THR A 386 -26.80 -14.19 11.25
N ASN A 387 -26.48 -14.18 9.96
CA ASN A 387 -26.26 -12.95 9.20
C ASN A 387 -27.52 -12.41 8.50
N SER A 388 -28.69 -13.00 8.74
CA SER A 388 -29.96 -12.53 8.21
C SER A 388 -30.22 -11.07 8.56
N ALA A 389 -30.42 -10.22 7.54
CA ALA A 389 -30.71 -8.81 7.72
C ALA A 389 -32.01 -8.53 8.49
N ALA A 390 -32.96 -9.49 8.51
CA ALA A 390 -34.19 -9.37 9.27
C ALA A 390 -33.94 -9.45 10.78
N TYR A 391 -32.99 -10.31 11.17
CA TYR A 391 -32.60 -10.50 12.57
C TYR A 391 -31.60 -9.46 13.04
N THR A 392 -30.52 -9.23 12.28
CA THR A 392 -29.44 -8.32 12.71
C THR A 392 -29.89 -6.87 12.89
N ARG A 393 -30.92 -6.41 12.17
CA ARG A 393 -31.54 -5.08 12.38
C ARG A 393 -32.25 -4.94 13.72
N LYS A 394 -32.65 -6.04 14.36
CA LYS A 394 -33.25 -6.03 15.70
C LYS A 394 -32.21 -5.96 16.80
N ILE A 395 -30.95 -6.27 16.51
CA ILE A 395 -29.84 -6.13 17.46
C ILE A 395 -29.52 -4.65 17.60
N THR A 396 -29.66 -4.13 18.82
CA THR A 396 -29.46 -2.70 19.09
C THR A 396 -28.48 -2.41 20.23
N ALA A 397 -27.73 -3.45 20.62
CA ALA A 397 -26.65 -3.41 21.59
C ALA A 397 -25.53 -2.46 21.15
N THR A 398 -24.80 -1.92 22.12
CA THR A 398 -23.55 -1.20 21.88
C THR A 398 -22.47 -2.21 21.48
N ARG A 399 -21.85 -2.01 20.32
CA ARG A 399 -20.81 -2.92 19.79
C ARG A 399 -19.43 -2.42 20.20
N VAL A 400 -18.76 -3.21 21.02
CA VAL A 400 -17.43 -2.93 21.58
C VAL A 400 -16.41 -3.82 20.89
N PHE A 401 -15.41 -3.20 20.27
CA PHE A 401 -14.28 -3.90 19.66
C PHE A 401 -13.12 -3.94 20.66
N LEU A 402 -12.83 -5.13 21.19
CA LEU A 402 -11.79 -5.40 22.16
C LEU A 402 -10.40 -5.57 21.54
N GLN A 403 -10.32 -5.60 20.20
CA GLN A 403 -9.09 -5.79 19.41
C GLN A 403 -8.45 -7.19 19.59
N HIS A 404 -7.72 -7.66 18.56
CA HIS A 404 -7.03 -8.96 18.56
C HIS A 404 -5.54 -8.87 18.91
N GLY A 405 -5.00 -7.66 19.03
CA GLY A 405 -3.58 -7.39 19.28
C GLY A 405 -3.20 -5.99 18.82
N VAL A 406 -2.05 -5.49 19.26
CA VAL A 406 -1.60 -4.10 19.03
C VAL A 406 -1.55 -3.77 17.53
N LEU A 407 -2.16 -2.65 17.15
CA LEU A 407 -2.18 -2.09 15.80
C LEU A 407 -0.83 -1.45 15.47
N GLY A 408 -0.39 -1.58 14.23
CA GLY A 408 0.79 -0.83 13.76
C GLY A 408 1.33 -1.37 12.44
N THR A 409 1.92 -2.55 12.48
CA THR A 409 2.72 -3.12 11.38
C THR A 409 1.98 -3.19 10.05
N LYS A 410 0.76 -3.74 10.01
CA LYS A 410 -0.05 -3.84 8.78
C LYS A 410 -1.10 -2.73 8.71
N ASN A 411 -1.34 -2.20 7.51
CA ASN A 411 -2.45 -1.27 7.28
C ASN A 411 -3.80 -2.00 7.27
N LEU A 412 -4.64 -1.73 8.28
CA LEU A 412 -5.94 -2.38 8.48
C LEU A 412 -7.12 -1.51 8.06
N THR A 413 -6.88 -0.40 7.35
CA THR A 413 -7.94 0.54 6.92
C THR A 413 -9.02 -0.12 6.06
N GLN A 414 -8.66 -1.17 5.30
CA GLN A 414 -9.60 -1.92 4.45
C GLN A 414 -10.34 -3.05 5.18
N ILE A 415 -10.04 -3.28 6.46
CA ILE A 415 -10.62 -4.35 7.28
C ILE A 415 -11.37 -3.76 8.47
N ASN A 416 -10.73 -2.87 9.22
CA ASN A 416 -11.25 -2.30 10.48
C ASN A 416 -11.58 -0.80 10.34
N GLY A 417 -11.78 -0.28 9.13
CA GLY A 417 -12.12 1.13 8.91
C GLY A 417 -13.61 1.43 9.18
N ASN A 418 -13.89 2.57 9.84
CA ASN A 418 -15.26 3.03 10.16
C ASN A 418 -16.12 3.32 8.91
N GLN A 419 -15.48 3.50 7.75
CA GLN A 419 -16.12 3.65 6.44
C GLN A 419 -16.65 2.34 5.85
N LEU A 420 -16.35 1.19 6.46
CA LEU A 420 -16.75 -0.12 5.96
C LEU A 420 -18.15 -0.46 6.49
N LYS A 421 -19.02 -0.95 5.59
CA LYS A 421 -20.40 -1.33 5.94
C LYS A 421 -20.48 -2.47 6.96
N ASP A 422 -19.51 -3.38 6.90
CA ASP A 422 -19.54 -4.65 7.62
C ASP A 422 -18.67 -4.63 8.89
N PHE A 423 -18.12 -3.46 9.27
CA PHE A 423 -17.39 -3.25 10.53
C PHE A 423 -18.13 -2.22 11.40
N ASN A 424 -19.25 -2.64 11.99
CA ASN A 424 -20.08 -1.73 12.78
C ASN A 424 -19.62 -1.71 14.24
N VAL A 425 -18.75 -0.77 14.58
CA VAL A 425 -18.22 -0.62 15.94
C VAL A 425 -18.65 0.72 16.53
N ASP A 426 -19.18 0.69 17.76
CA ASP A 426 -19.56 1.88 18.50
C ASP A 426 -18.44 2.36 19.42
N VAL A 427 -17.73 1.42 20.06
CA VAL A 427 -16.58 1.66 20.96
C VAL A 427 -15.39 0.82 20.49
N PHE A 428 -14.24 1.47 20.30
CA PHE A 428 -12.99 0.83 19.89
C PHE A 428 -11.99 0.91 21.05
N ILE A 429 -11.58 -0.23 21.58
CA ILE A 429 -10.59 -0.31 22.66
C ILE A 429 -9.19 -0.30 22.08
N THR A 430 -8.29 0.51 22.65
CA THR A 430 -6.86 0.55 22.30
C THR A 430 -5.99 0.41 23.55
N SER A 431 -4.76 -0.06 23.35
CA SER A 431 -3.80 -0.22 24.45
C SER A 431 -3.08 1.07 24.83
N SER A 432 -2.99 2.02 23.91
CA SER A 432 -2.22 3.25 24.07
C SER A 432 -2.86 4.45 23.35
N GLU A 433 -2.39 5.66 23.70
CA GLU A 433 -2.71 6.89 22.96
C GLU A 433 -2.19 6.81 21.51
N ARG A 434 -1.02 6.18 21.31
CA ARG A 434 -0.44 5.98 19.98
C ARG A 434 -1.36 5.16 19.06
N GLU A 435 -1.95 4.09 19.58
CA GLU A 435 -2.95 3.34 18.83
C GLU A 435 -4.24 4.13 18.60
N LYS A 436 -4.68 4.91 19.58
CA LYS A 436 -5.84 5.79 19.42
C LYS A 436 -5.65 6.77 18.27
N GLU A 437 -4.45 7.35 18.12
CA GLU A 437 -4.11 8.17 16.96
C GLU A 437 -4.28 7.42 15.65
N ILE A 438 -3.77 6.18 15.54
CA ILE A 438 -3.91 5.35 14.34
C ILE A 438 -5.39 5.12 14.01
N VAL A 439 -6.20 4.78 15.01
CA VAL A 439 -7.62 4.48 14.84
C VAL A 439 -8.42 5.72 14.40
N VAL A 440 -8.11 6.89 14.95
CA VAL A 440 -8.75 8.16 14.56
C VAL A 440 -8.26 8.63 13.18
N ARG A 441 -6.93 8.67 12.98
CA ARG A 441 -6.27 9.20 11.79
C ARG A 441 -6.52 8.31 10.59
N ASP A 442 -6.34 7.00 10.72
CA ASP A 442 -6.28 6.08 9.58
C ASP A 442 -7.59 5.31 9.41
N LEU A 443 -8.10 4.72 10.50
CA LEU A 443 -9.35 3.94 10.50
C LEU A 443 -10.62 4.82 10.54
N LYS A 444 -10.46 6.15 10.68
CA LYS A 444 -11.53 7.17 10.58
C LYS A 444 -12.62 7.06 11.64
N PHE A 445 -12.28 6.58 12.84
CA PHE A 445 -13.17 6.68 14.00
C PHE A 445 -13.16 8.10 14.56
N ASP A 446 -14.28 8.52 15.17
CA ASP A 446 -14.28 9.74 15.96
C ASP A 446 -13.59 9.48 17.30
N GLU A 447 -12.86 10.47 17.81
CA GLU A 447 -12.06 10.34 19.02
C GLU A 447 -12.87 9.83 20.23
N ALA A 448 -14.12 10.28 20.37
CA ALA A 448 -15.00 9.85 21.46
C ALA A 448 -15.36 8.35 21.41
N GLN A 449 -15.22 7.70 20.25
CA GLN A 449 -15.44 6.26 20.09
C GLN A 449 -14.24 5.43 20.52
N VAL A 450 -13.05 6.03 20.63
CA VAL A 450 -11.80 5.29 20.86
C VAL A 450 -11.35 5.46 22.31
N LYS A 451 -11.17 4.36 23.02
CA LYS A 451 -10.90 4.33 24.46
C LYS A 451 -9.57 3.66 24.75
N VAL A 452 -8.68 4.41 25.41
CA VAL A 452 -7.36 3.93 25.84
C VAL A 452 -7.50 3.29 27.21
N THR A 453 -7.53 1.97 27.24
CA THR A 453 -7.75 1.20 28.49
C THR A 453 -6.66 0.17 28.76
N GLY A 454 -5.80 -0.10 27.78
CA GLY A 454 -5.05 -1.36 27.74
C GLY A 454 -5.92 -2.49 27.20
N LEU A 455 -5.30 -3.58 26.75
CA LEU A 455 -6.01 -4.77 26.30
C LEU A 455 -6.29 -5.71 27.48
N ALA A 456 -7.45 -6.38 27.48
CA ALA A 456 -7.86 -7.24 28.60
C ALA A 456 -6.85 -8.36 28.91
N ARG A 457 -6.21 -8.92 27.87
CA ARG A 457 -5.19 -9.96 28.04
C ARG A 457 -3.95 -9.49 28.79
N PHE A 458 -3.69 -8.18 28.83
CA PHE A 458 -2.52 -7.65 29.54
C PHE A 458 -2.62 -7.83 31.06
N ASP A 459 -3.81 -8.06 31.61
CA ASP A 459 -3.98 -8.38 33.04
C ASP A 459 -3.27 -9.68 33.44
N GLU A 460 -3.19 -10.62 32.51
CA GLU A 460 -2.48 -11.89 32.68
C GLU A 460 -1.04 -11.84 32.11
N LEU A 461 -0.78 -11.06 31.05
CA LEU A 461 0.57 -10.89 30.48
C LEU A 461 1.58 -10.42 31.54
N PHE A 462 1.19 -9.47 32.40
CA PHE A 462 2.03 -8.95 33.48
C PHE A 462 1.95 -9.77 34.77
N ASN A 463 1.40 -10.98 34.73
CA ASN A 463 1.44 -11.91 35.85
C ASN A 463 2.87 -12.40 36.09
N LYS A 464 3.40 -12.14 37.30
CA LYS A 464 4.77 -12.50 37.70
C LYS A 464 4.90 -13.93 38.22
N ASP A 465 3.80 -14.66 38.33
CA ASP A 465 3.79 -16.04 38.84
C ASP A 465 4.35 -17.05 37.81
N ILE A 466 4.48 -16.65 36.54
CA ILE A 466 5.01 -17.50 35.47
C ILE A 466 6.52 -17.29 35.35
N GLN A 467 7.28 -18.36 35.54
CA GLN A 467 8.73 -18.34 35.42
C GLN A 467 9.18 -18.40 33.96
N THR A 468 10.11 -17.52 33.59
CA THR A 468 10.81 -17.58 32.31
C THR A 468 11.64 -18.87 32.24
N LYS A 469 11.44 -19.66 31.18
CA LYS A 469 12.18 -20.89 30.87
C LYS A 469 13.38 -20.57 29.99
N ASN A 470 14.34 -21.48 29.92
CA ASN A 470 15.45 -21.36 28.97
C ASN A 470 15.01 -21.75 27.56
N GLN A 471 14.21 -20.89 26.90
CA GLN A 471 13.66 -21.14 25.58
C GLN A 471 13.60 -19.89 24.69
N ILE A 472 13.69 -20.11 23.37
CA ILE A 472 13.53 -19.10 22.30
C ILE A 472 12.28 -19.44 21.49
N LEU A 473 11.50 -18.43 21.13
CA LEU A 473 10.28 -18.57 20.36
C LEU A 473 10.43 -17.99 18.96
N ILE A 474 10.28 -18.83 17.94
CA ILE A 474 10.20 -18.45 16.53
C ILE A 474 8.73 -18.49 16.11
N MET A 475 8.17 -17.35 15.73
CA MET A 475 6.74 -17.21 15.42
C MET A 475 6.51 -16.27 14.23
N PRO A 476 6.64 -16.76 12.98
CA PRO A 476 6.46 -15.96 11.79
C PRO A 476 4.98 -15.68 11.47
N THR A 477 4.72 -14.58 10.78
CA THR A 477 3.36 -14.20 10.32
C THR A 477 3.02 -14.93 9.03
N TRP A 478 1.74 -15.30 8.82
CA TRP A 478 1.30 -15.87 7.54
C TRP A 478 1.33 -14.85 6.40
N ARG A 479 1.46 -15.33 5.15
CA ARG A 479 1.43 -14.50 3.94
C ARG A 479 0.11 -14.65 3.20
N ASP A 480 -0.56 -13.54 2.89
CA ASP A 480 -1.91 -13.58 2.32
C ASP A 480 -1.95 -13.94 0.82
N TRP A 481 -0.79 -14.04 0.18
CA TRP A 481 -0.61 -14.55 -1.18
C TRP A 481 -0.19 -16.03 -1.24
N LEU A 482 0.20 -16.65 -0.11
CA LEU A 482 0.59 -18.06 -0.04
C LEU A 482 -0.63 -18.89 0.38
N THR A 483 -1.45 -19.26 -0.60
CA THR A 483 -2.77 -19.85 -0.35
C THR A 483 -2.89 -21.33 -0.71
N ASN A 484 -1.87 -21.90 -1.37
CA ASN A 484 -1.82 -23.30 -1.75
C ASN A 484 -0.38 -23.85 -1.67
N TYR A 485 -0.24 -25.16 -1.84
CA TYR A 485 1.05 -25.88 -1.72
C TYR A 485 2.08 -25.39 -2.75
N GLU A 486 1.72 -25.33 -4.03
CA GLU A 486 2.64 -24.92 -5.12
C GLU A 486 3.22 -23.52 -4.91
N GLN A 487 2.37 -22.58 -4.47
CA GLN A 487 2.78 -21.21 -4.13
C GLN A 487 3.76 -21.17 -2.96
N LEU A 488 3.55 -22.00 -1.93
CA LEU A 488 4.40 -22.03 -0.74
C LEU A 488 5.73 -22.74 -1.02
N GLU A 489 5.69 -23.87 -1.72
CA GLU A 489 6.85 -24.70 -2.03
C GLU A 489 7.92 -23.93 -2.82
N SER A 490 7.50 -23.05 -3.73
CA SER A 490 8.38 -22.19 -4.54
C SER A 490 8.65 -20.81 -3.92
N SER A 491 8.27 -20.58 -2.66
CA SER A 491 8.35 -19.25 -2.04
C SER A 491 9.66 -19.01 -1.29
N GLU A 492 10.17 -17.77 -1.38
CA GLU A 492 11.27 -17.29 -0.52
C GLU A 492 10.90 -17.44 0.97
N TYR A 493 9.63 -17.24 1.34
CA TYR A 493 9.18 -17.40 2.72
C TYR A 493 9.52 -18.80 3.28
N LEU A 494 9.22 -19.87 2.53
CA LEU A 494 9.52 -21.22 2.96
C LEU A 494 11.03 -21.46 3.04
N GLU A 495 11.77 -21.02 2.01
CA GLU A 495 13.23 -21.11 1.94
C GLU A 495 13.89 -20.45 3.16
N ARG A 496 13.52 -19.21 3.50
CA ARG A 496 14.07 -18.46 4.63
C ARG A 496 13.72 -19.09 5.97
N MET A 497 12.49 -19.60 6.14
CA MET A 497 12.11 -20.28 7.38
C MET A 497 12.85 -21.60 7.57
N ASN A 498 12.99 -22.42 6.52
CA ASN A 498 13.75 -23.66 6.57
C ASN A 498 15.24 -23.39 6.82
N THR A 499 15.80 -22.34 6.21
CA THR A 499 17.19 -21.90 6.45
C THR A 499 17.40 -21.50 7.91
N LEU A 500 16.48 -20.72 8.49
CA LEU A 500 16.57 -20.27 9.88
C LEU A 500 16.53 -21.45 10.86
N ILE A 501 15.55 -22.36 10.73
CA ILE A 501 15.37 -23.44 11.71
C ILE A 501 16.43 -24.54 11.60
N ASN A 502 17.05 -24.71 10.42
CA ASN A 502 18.14 -25.68 10.20
C ASN A 502 19.54 -25.08 10.34
N ASN A 503 19.63 -23.82 10.77
CA ASN A 503 20.90 -23.12 10.88
C ASN A 503 21.80 -23.70 11.98
N ASP A 504 23.12 -23.76 11.73
CA ASP A 504 24.10 -24.27 12.70
C ASP A 504 24.08 -23.50 14.03
N LYS A 505 23.82 -22.18 14.03
CA LYS A 505 23.64 -21.43 15.28
C LYS A 505 22.42 -21.86 16.08
N VAL A 506 21.29 -22.12 15.43
CA VAL A 506 20.07 -22.59 16.11
C VAL A 506 20.32 -23.96 16.72
N LYS A 507 21.05 -24.83 16.01
CA LYS A 507 21.51 -26.11 16.52
C LYS A 507 22.45 -25.97 17.72
N ASP A 508 23.49 -25.15 17.64
CA ASP A 508 24.42 -24.89 18.74
C ASP A 508 23.69 -24.41 20.01
N ILE A 509 22.73 -23.51 19.84
CA ILE A 509 21.91 -22.98 20.95
C ILE A 509 21.07 -24.09 21.60
N ALA A 510 20.49 -24.97 20.78
CA ALA A 510 19.73 -26.11 21.27
C ALA A 510 20.62 -27.13 22.01
N GLU A 511 21.82 -27.41 21.48
CA GLU A 511 22.80 -28.31 22.10
C GLU A 511 23.37 -27.76 23.42
N GLN A 512 23.41 -26.43 23.58
CA GLN A 512 23.75 -25.75 24.84
C GLN A 512 22.60 -25.75 25.87
N GLY A 513 21.48 -26.42 25.58
CA GLY A 513 20.36 -26.63 26.51
C GLY A 513 19.27 -25.55 26.46
N THR A 514 19.24 -24.72 25.42
CA THR A 514 18.14 -23.76 25.19
C THR A 514 17.09 -24.36 24.26
N LYS A 515 15.84 -24.46 24.72
CA LYS A 515 14.77 -25.01 23.88
C LYS A 515 14.38 -24.03 22.77
N VAL A 516 14.39 -24.47 21.51
CA VAL A 516 13.91 -23.66 20.38
C VAL A 516 12.49 -24.11 20.02
N ILE A 517 11.54 -23.18 20.05
CA ILE A 517 10.13 -23.44 19.77
C ILE A 517 9.74 -22.76 18.47
N PHE A 518 9.22 -23.52 17.52
CA PHE A 518 8.68 -23.02 16.26
C PHE A 518 7.15 -23.08 16.29
N CYS A 519 6.48 -21.93 16.31
CA CYS A 519 5.03 -21.83 16.41
C CYS A 519 4.45 -21.25 15.10
N LEU A 520 3.82 -22.10 14.30
CA LEU A 520 3.19 -21.69 13.04
C LEU A 520 1.82 -21.04 13.27
N HIS A 521 1.58 -19.94 12.56
CA HIS A 521 0.27 -19.30 12.47
C HIS A 521 -0.81 -20.28 11.95
N PRO A 522 -2.09 -20.22 12.38
CA PRO A 522 -3.10 -21.23 12.04
C PRO A 522 -3.33 -21.39 10.55
N ASN A 523 -3.28 -20.28 9.80
CA ASN A 523 -3.42 -20.31 8.34
C ASN A 523 -2.25 -21.02 7.61
N MET A 524 -1.10 -21.23 8.27
CA MET A 524 0.05 -21.94 7.71
C MET A 524 0.09 -23.41 8.15
N GLN A 525 -0.70 -23.80 9.15
CA GLN A 525 -0.70 -25.16 9.68
C GLN A 525 -1.10 -26.24 8.67
N PRO A 526 -2.02 -26.00 7.70
CA PRO A 526 -2.27 -26.98 6.65
C PRO A 526 -1.02 -27.35 5.86
N PHE A 527 -0.01 -26.48 5.82
CA PHE A 527 1.23 -26.67 5.06
C PHE A 527 2.42 -27.06 5.94
N ILE A 528 2.18 -27.52 7.18
CA ILE A 528 3.24 -27.83 8.15
C ILE A 528 4.25 -28.85 7.60
N ASP A 529 3.80 -29.77 6.76
CA ASP A 529 4.64 -30.83 6.17
C ASP A 529 5.70 -30.31 5.18
N LEU A 530 5.58 -29.05 4.72
CA LEU A 530 6.58 -28.40 3.87
C LEU A 530 7.76 -27.82 4.67
N PHE A 531 7.63 -27.66 5.99
CA PHE A 531 8.69 -27.14 6.84
C PHE A 531 9.59 -28.29 7.32
N ASP A 532 10.88 -28.23 6.99
CA ASP A 532 11.87 -29.23 7.39
C ASP A 532 12.32 -28.95 8.83
N VAL A 533 11.46 -29.27 9.80
CA VAL A 533 11.72 -29.00 11.22
C VAL A 533 12.68 -30.04 11.79
N PRO A 534 13.91 -29.67 12.19
CA PRO A 534 14.87 -30.62 12.72
C PRO A 534 14.53 -31.06 14.15
N GLN A 535 15.06 -32.20 14.59
CA GLN A 535 14.76 -32.79 15.91
C GLN A 535 15.08 -31.88 17.11
N HIS A 536 16.02 -30.94 16.96
CA HIS A 536 16.40 -30.00 18.01
C HIS A 536 15.45 -28.79 18.12
N VAL A 537 14.49 -28.64 17.20
CA VAL A 537 13.43 -27.62 17.22
C VAL A 537 12.09 -28.27 17.56
N THR A 538 11.38 -27.71 18.54
CA THR A 538 10.03 -28.16 18.89
C THR A 538 8.99 -27.39 18.07
N SER A 539 8.35 -28.05 17.11
CA SER A 539 7.18 -27.49 16.40
C SER A 539 5.93 -27.57 17.26
N ILE A 540 5.17 -26.47 17.33
CA ILE A 540 3.89 -26.41 18.05
C ILE A 540 2.83 -25.78 17.15
N LYS A 541 1.60 -26.33 17.20
CA LYS A 541 0.44 -25.73 16.53
C LYS A 541 -0.23 -24.73 17.46
N GLN A 542 -0.45 -23.51 16.96
CA GLN A 542 -1.27 -22.52 17.65
C GLN A 542 -2.70 -23.07 17.87
N GLY A 543 -3.09 -23.23 19.13
CA GLY A 543 -4.32 -23.93 19.56
C GLY A 543 -4.04 -25.09 20.53
N ASP A 544 -2.88 -25.75 20.41
CA ASP A 544 -2.45 -26.82 21.33
C ASP A 544 -1.90 -26.25 22.65
N VAL A 545 -1.44 -25.00 22.61
CA VAL A 545 -0.80 -24.29 23.71
C VAL A 545 -1.37 -22.89 23.86
N ASN A 546 -1.31 -22.37 25.09
CA ASN A 546 -1.63 -20.98 25.36
C ASN A 546 -0.48 -20.08 24.86
N VAL A 547 -0.73 -19.29 23.82
CA VAL A 547 0.27 -18.40 23.21
C VAL A 547 0.77 -17.35 24.19
N GLN A 548 -0.09 -16.83 25.07
CA GLN A 548 0.32 -15.86 26.07
C GLN A 548 1.30 -16.46 27.08
N GLN A 549 1.08 -17.70 27.48
CA GLN A 549 2.03 -18.43 28.32
C GLN A 549 3.37 -18.64 27.60
N LEU A 550 3.37 -19.01 26.31
CA LEU A 550 4.61 -19.12 25.53
C LEU A 550 5.42 -17.81 25.49
N ILE A 551 4.73 -16.67 25.37
CA ILE A 551 5.33 -15.33 25.41
C ILE A 551 5.98 -15.07 26.77
N GLN A 552 5.29 -15.39 27.86
CA GLN A 552 5.80 -15.21 29.22
C GLN A 552 6.95 -16.16 29.55
N GLU A 553 6.95 -17.37 29.01
CA GLU A 553 7.99 -18.38 29.27
C GLU A 553 9.26 -18.19 28.44
N SER A 554 9.21 -17.55 27.27
CA SER A 554 10.38 -17.44 26.38
C SER A 554 11.30 -16.26 26.72
N LYS A 555 12.61 -16.39 26.48
CA LYS A 555 13.61 -15.33 26.71
C LYS A 555 13.79 -14.39 25.52
N LEU A 556 13.66 -14.92 24.31
CA LEU A 556 13.81 -14.20 23.04
C LEU A 556 12.70 -14.60 22.09
N MET A 557 12.23 -13.65 21.28
CA MET A 557 11.33 -13.90 20.15
C MET A 557 12.00 -13.55 18.82
N ILE A 558 11.87 -14.44 17.85
CA ILE A 558 12.15 -14.18 16.43
C ILE A 558 10.82 -14.20 15.69
N THR A 559 10.48 -13.10 15.04
CA THR A 559 9.23 -12.91 14.29
C THR A 559 9.49 -11.95 13.13
N ASP A 560 8.47 -11.42 12.48
CA ASP A 560 8.59 -10.58 11.28
C ASP A 560 7.74 -9.30 11.34
N TYR A 561 6.42 -9.41 11.20
CA TYR A 561 5.47 -8.30 11.23
C TYR A 561 4.35 -8.53 12.25
N SER A 562 4.52 -9.52 13.13
CA SER A 562 3.50 -9.97 14.06
C SER A 562 3.20 -8.94 15.14
N SER A 563 1.92 -8.67 15.38
CA SER A 563 1.48 -7.83 16.52
C SER A 563 1.83 -8.44 17.89
N VAL A 564 2.05 -9.75 17.94
CA VAL A 564 2.41 -10.46 19.18
C VAL A 564 3.81 -10.07 19.68
N ALA A 565 4.65 -9.54 18.81
CA ALA A 565 5.95 -8.99 19.17
C ALA A 565 5.84 -7.82 20.17
N PHE A 566 4.77 -7.02 20.09
CA PHE A 566 4.52 -5.95 21.06
C PHE A 566 4.30 -6.52 22.46
N ASP A 567 3.42 -7.51 22.61
CA ASP A 567 3.18 -8.21 23.87
C ASP A 567 4.48 -8.75 24.48
N PHE A 568 5.36 -9.33 23.64
CA PHE A 568 6.68 -9.82 24.08
C PHE A 568 7.58 -8.69 24.57
N SER A 569 7.63 -7.60 23.81
CA SER A 569 8.46 -6.42 24.13
C SER A 569 8.01 -5.71 25.41
N PHE A 570 6.71 -5.76 25.76
CA PHE A 570 6.20 -5.16 27.01
C PHE A 570 6.74 -5.84 28.26
N LEU A 571 7.24 -7.08 28.14
CA LEU A 571 7.92 -7.80 29.22
C LEU A 571 9.39 -7.40 29.39
N GLY A 572 9.89 -6.44 28.59
CA GLY A 572 11.29 -6.01 28.59
C GLY A 572 12.24 -7.02 27.94
N LYS A 573 11.70 -7.94 27.14
CA LYS A 573 12.45 -9.04 26.52
C LYS A 573 12.79 -8.73 25.05
N PRO A 574 13.94 -9.23 24.54
CA PRO A 574 14.41 -8.91 23.20
C PRO A 574 13.53 -9.53 22.11
N VAL A 575 13.38 -8.80 21.00
CA VAL A 575 12.70 -9.25 19.78
C VAL A 575 13.61 -9.00 18.58
N ILE A 576 13.73 -10.00 17.70
CA ILE A 576 14.32 -9.87 16.36
C ILE A 576 13.17 -9.96 15.34
N TYR A 577 13.01 -8.92 14.52
CA TYR A 577 12.10 -8.85 13.39
C TYR A 577 12.85 -9.19 12.09
N TYR A 578 12.67 -10.40 11.59
CA TYR A 578 13.24 -10.88 10.34
C TYR A 578 12.34 -10.54 9.13
N GLN A 579 12.62 -9.42 8.46
CA GLN A 579 11.75 -8.78 7.46
C GLN A 579 12.31 -8.82 6.02
N PHE A 580 12.66 -10.02 5.54
CA PHE A 580 13.24 -10.21 4.20
C PHE A 580 12.30 -9.82 3.04
N ASP A 581 10.98 -9.80 3.25
CA ASP A 581 9.95 -9.58 2.21
C ASP A 581 9.04 -8.35 2.46
N LYS A 582 9.59 -7.31 3.08
CA LYS A 582 8.84 -6.15 3.59
C LYS A 582 7.96 -5.46 2.57
N ASP A 583 8.48 -5.20 1.38
CA ASP A 583 7.74 -4.48 0.32
C ASP A 583 6.57 -5.31 -0.20
N HIS A 584 6.73 -6.63 -0.30
CA HIS A 584 5.64 -7.53 -0.69
C HIS A 584 4.58 -7.62 0.43
N PHE A 585 5.00 -7.72 1.69
CA PHE A 585 4.10 -7.84 2.83
C PHE A 585 3.24 -6.60 3.04
N LEU A 586 3.83 -5.41 2.98
CA LEU A 586 3.11 -4.13 3.14
C LEU A 586 2.27 -3.81 1.90
N GLY A 587 2.77 -4.18 0.71
CA GLY A 587 2.11 -3.92 -0.56
C GLY A 587 1.99 -2.42 -0.85
N LYS A 588 0.85 -1.98 -1.35
CA LYS A 588 0.67 -0.59 -1.84
C LYS A 588 0.43 0.45 -0.76
N GLU A 589 -0.06 0.03 0.40
CA GLU A 589 -0.41 0.93 1.48
C GLU A 589 0.64 0.78 2.57
N PRO A 590 1.27 1.88 3.02
CA PRO A 590 2.30 1.79 4.05
C PRO A 590 1.70 1.34 5.38
N SER A 591 2.57 0.83 6.24
CA SER A 591 2.29 0.56 7.66
C SER A 591 1.64 1.76 8.36
N HIS A 592 0.87 1.52 9.43
CA HIS A 592 0.30 2.60 10.25
C HIS A 592 1.38 3.36 11.06
N ILE A 593 2.51 2.70 11.29
CA ILE A 593 3.66 3.20 12.03
C ILE A 593 4.89 3.28 11.12
N ASN A 594 5.86 4.11 11.49
CA ASN A 594 7.17 4.02 10.87
C ASN A 594 7.90 2.81 11.47
N ILE A 595 7.93 1.70 10.72
CA ILE A 595 8.49 0.42 11.18
C ILE A 595 9.89 0.57 11.77
N GLU A 596 10.78 1.33 11.12
CA GLU A 596 12.18 1.48 11.56
C GLU A 596 12.30 2.26 12.87
N GLU A 597 11.50 3.32 13.01
CA GLU A 597 11.58 4.21 14.18
C GLU A 597 10.77 3.68 15.37
N GLU A 598 9.69 2.94 15.12
CA GLU A 598 8.67 2.65 16.14
C GLU A 598 8.62 1.17 16.58
N LEU A 599 9.13 0.20 15.80
CA LEU A 599 9.10 -1.19 16.25
C LEU A 599 10.01 -1.44 17.47
N PRO A 600 9.48 -2.09 18.53
CA PRO A 600 10.26 -2.39 19.72
C PRO A 600 11.05 -3.69 19.52
N GLY A 601 12.22 -3.59 18.89
CA GLY A 601 13.16 -4.70 18.67
C GLY A 601 14.14 -4.40 17.54
N LEU A 602 14.98 -5.38 17.23
CA LEU A 602 15.98 -5.30 16.17
C LEU A 602 15.37 -5.78 14.85
N ILE A 603 15.52 -5.00 13.79
CA ILE A 603 15.04 -5.37 12.45
C ILE A 603 16.23 -5.87 11.65
N VAL A 604 16.10 -7.05 11.04
CA VAL A 604 17.10 -7.69 10.19
C VAL A 604 16.43 -8.18 8.91
N ASN A 605 17.10 -8.05 7.78
CA ASN A 605 16.52 -8.40 6.46
C ASN A 605 17.18 -9.63 5.83
N ASN A 606 18.29 -10.12 6.39
CA ASN A 606 19.01 -11.29 5.91
C ASN A 606 19.45 -12.20 7.07
N GLN A 607 19.92 -13.39 6.71
CA GLN A 607 20.30 -14.44 7.65
C GLN A 607 21.56 -14.10 8.47
N ASN A 608 22.57 -13.47 7.85
CA ASN A 608 23.83 -13.14 8.52
C ASN A 608 23.62 -12.11 9.65
N ASP A 609 22.82 -11.07 9.38
CA ASP A 609 22.47 -10.07 10.39
C ASP A 609 21.67 -10.69 11.53
N LEU A 610 20.75 -11.60 11.22
CA LEU A 610 20.00 -12.35 12.22
C LEU A 610 20.92 -13.13 13.15
N GLU A 611 21.90 -13.85 12.60
CA GLU A 611 22.87 -14.64 13.37
C GLU A 611 23.78 -13.76 14.23
N ALA A 612 24.23 -12.63 13.69
CA ALA A 612 25.04 -11.66 14.42
C ALA A 612 24.27 -11.09 15.62
N GLN A 613 23.02 -10.68 15.42
CA GLN A 613 22.17 -10.17 16.50
C GLN A 613 21.81 -11.27 17.51
N LEU A 614 21.52 -12.49 17.05
CA LEU A 614 21.25 -13.62 17.93
C LEU A 614 22.46 -13.91 18.84
N THR A 615 23.67 -13.93 18.28
CA THR A 615 24.91 -14.12 19.04
C THR A 615 25.11 -13.01 20.07
N ARG A 616 24.89 -11.75 19.68
CA ARG A 616 25.03 -10.59 20.57
C ARG A 616 24.05 -10.63 21.73
N ILE A 617 22.78 -10.94 21.48
CA ILE A 617 21.73 -11.00 22.51
C ILE A 617 22.02 -12.12 23.52
N ILE A 618 22.44 -13.30 23.04
CA ILE A 618 22.79 -14.42 23.91
C ILE A 618 24.01 -14.10 24.77
N ALA A 619 25.05 -13.50 24.17
CA ALA A 619 26.25 -13.07 24.89
C ALA A 619 25.94 -12.00 25.97
N ASN A 620 24.89 -11.20 25.77
CA ASN A 620 24.44 -10.16 26.69
C ASN A 620 23.32 -10.62 27.65
N ASP A 621 23.20 -11.94 27.87
CA ASP A 621 22.19 -12.58 28.74
C ASP A 621 20.75 -12.09 28.48
N TYR A 622 20.40 -11.92 27.20
CA TYR A 622 19.06 -11.51 26.76
C TYR A 622 18.59 -10.14 27.29
N THR A 623 19.51 -9.27 27.70
CA THR A 623 19.16 -7.92 28.13
C THR A 623 18.78 -7.04 26.94
N THR A 624 17.80 -6.15 27.14
CA THR A 624 17.30 -5.21 26.12
C THR A 624 17.88 -3.82 26.31
N ASP A 625 18.17 -3.15 25.19
CA ASP A 625 18.54 -1.74 25.21
C ASP A 625 17.35 -0.87 25.68
N GLU A 626 17.65 0.22 26.39
CA GLU A 626 16.63 1.15 26.90
C GLU A 626 15.75 1.72 25.78
N SER A 627 16.30 1.90 24.58
CA SER A 627 15.58 2.37 23.39
C SER A 627 14.41 1.44 23.02
N VAL A 628 14.57 0.12 23.16
CA VAL A 628 13.52 -0.87 22.88
C VAL A 628 12.38 -0.71 23.89
N ASN A 629 12.72 -0.51 25.17
CA ASN A 629 11.75 -0.30 26.23
C ASN A 629 10.96 1.00 26.03
N ILE A 630 11.61 2.08 25.60
CA ILE A 630 10.95 3.35 25.26
C ILE A 630 9.98 3.15 24.08
N LYS A 631 10.40 2.46 23.02
CA LYS A 631 9.53 2.15 21.88
C LYS A 631 8.33 1.30 22.31
N ALA A 632 8.54 0.29 23.15
CA ALA A 632 7.49 -0.58 23.67
C ALA A 632 6.46 0.21 24.51
N GLN A 633 6.92 1.08 25.41
CA GLN A 633 6.04 1.90 26.26
C GLN A 633 5.12 2.85 25.47
N ARG A 634 5.52 3.30 24.27
CA ARG A 634 4.63 4.10 23.40
C ARG A 634 3.36 3.35 23.01
N PHE A 635 3.43 2.03 22.94
CA PHE A 635 2.32 1.15 22.59
C PHE A 635 1.68 0.48 23.81
N ASN A 636 2.08 0.82 25.04
CA ASN A 636 1.43 0.32 26.24
C ASN A 636 1.42 1.35 27.37
N ASN A 637 0.23 1.90 27.66
CA ASN A 637 0.06 2.86 28.74
C ASN A 637 -0.08 2.21 30.13
N PHE A 638 -0.33 0.90 30.22
CA PHE A 638 -0.73 0.26 31.48
C PHE A 638 -0.09 -1.11 31.70
N ASN A 639 0.56 -1.29 32.85
CA ASN A 639 1.15 -2.56 33.32
C ASN A 639 0.62 -2.99 34.70
N ASP A 640 -0.47 -2.37 35.16
CA ASP A 640 -1.03 -2.49 36.52
C ASP A 640 -2.04 -3.63 36.69
N ARG A 641 -2.35 -4.38 35.63
CA ARG A 641 -3.32 -5.49 35.60
C ARG A 641 -4.77 -5.07 35.90
N HIS A 642 -5.13 -3.82 35.60
CA HIS A 642 -6.49 -3.29 35.73
C HIS A 642 -7.14 -2.92 34.38
N ASN A 643 -6.68 -3.54 33.29
CA ASN A 643 -7.16 -3.23 31.94
C ASN A 643 -8.62 -3.64 31.76
N SER A 644 -9.01 -4.84 32.20
CA SER A 644 -10.42 -5.30 32.13
C SER A 644 -11.36 -4.42 32.95
N ALA A 645 -10.91 -3.92 34.10
CA ALA A 645 -11.67 -2.99 34.94
C ALA A 645 -11.89 -1.62 34.25
N ARG A 646 -10.86 -1.10 33.57
CA ARG A 646 -10.97 0.12 32.75
C ARG A 646 -11.93 -0.08 31.58
N ILE A 647 -11.83 -1.20 30.87
CA ILE A 647 -12.75 -1.55 29.77
C ILE A 647 -14.20 -1.54 30.26
N TYR A 648 -14.49 -2.25 31.37
CA TYR A 648 -15.82 -2.28 31.96
C TYR A 648 -16.35 -0.87 32.27
N THR A 649 -15.51 -0.04 32.89
CA THR A 649 -15.87 1.34 33.27
C THR A 649 -16.19 2.21 32.05
N GLU A 650 -15.32 2.22 31.04
CA GLU A 650 -15.49 3.03 29.83
C GLU A 650 -16.71 2.61 29.02
N VAL A 651 -16.95 1.30 28.88
CA VAL A 651 -18.11 0.77 28.15
C VAL A 651 -19.41 1.13 28.86
N ASN A 652 -19.45 1.05 30.20
CA ASN A 652 -20.65 1.38 30.97
C ASN A 652 -20.96 2.90 30.96
N GLN A 653 -19.93 3.74 30.86
CA GLN A 653 -20.08 5.20 30.80
C GLN A 653 -20.33 5.74 29.38
N PHE A 654 -20.13 4.92 28.34
CA PHE A 654 -20.24 5.35 26.95
C PHE A 654 -21.67 5.78 26.57
N ASN A 655 -21.83 6.99 26.03
CA ASN A 655 -23.12 7.56 25.63
C ASN A 655 -23.19 7.81 24.12
N THR A 656 -24.26 7.35 23.49
CA THR A 656 -24.43 7.26 22.02
C THR A 656 -24.86 8.56 21.33
N LYS A 657 -24.98 9.68 22.04
CA LYS A 657 -25.58 10.94 21.53
C LYS A 657 -24.91 11.55 20.28
N ASN A 658 -23.66 11.23 19.97
CA ASN A 658 -22.92 11.80 18.82
C ASN A 658 -22.89 10.91 17.55
N GLN A 659 -23.50 9.73 17.56
CA GLN A 659 -23.34 8.73 16.49
C GLN A 659 -23.97 9.10 15.13
N PHE A 660 -25.02 9.93 15.10
CA PHE A 660 -25.75 10.16 13.84
C PHE A 660 -24.92 10.94 12.82
N LYS A 661 -24.14 11.94 13.27
CA LYS A 661 -23.29 12.75 12.40
C LYS A 661 -22.13 11.92 11.83
N SER A 662 -21.52 11.06 12.65
CA SER A 662 -20.39 10.22 12.25
C SER A 662 -20.81 9.12 11.27
N LYS A 663 -21.92 8.42 11.56
CA LYS A 663 -22.51 7.43 10.66
C LYS A 663 -22.89 8.04 9.31
N LEU A 664 -23.47 9.26 9.29
CA LEU A 664 -23.77 9.94 8.03
C LEU A 664 -22.51 10.36 7.25
N LYS A 665 -21.47 10.84 7.95
CA LYS A 665 -20.20 11.26 7.35
C LYS A 665 -19.53 10.10 6.62
N TYR A 666 -19.52 8.90 7.19
CA TYR A 666 -18.82 7.74 6.62
C TYR A 666 -19.73 6.78 5.84
N ASP A 667 -21.03 7.07 5.74
CA ASP A 667 -21.97 6.31 4.90
C ASP A 667 -21.53 6.27 3.42
N ILE A 668 -21.64 5.09 2.80
CA ILE A 668 -21.21 4.82 1.41
C ILE A 668 -21.82 5.81 0.41
N LEU A 669 -23.10 6.17 0.57
CA LEU A 669 -23.78 7.08 -0.36
C LEU A 669 -23.31 8.52 -0.14
N SER A 670 -23.16 8.95 1.12
CA SER A 670 -22.59 10.26 1.46
C SER A 670 -21.20 10.42 0.85
N GLN A 671 -20.33 9.42 1.01
CA GLN A 671 -18.97 9.42 0.45
C GLN A 671 -18.99 9.45 -1.09
N HIS A 672 -19.88 8.70 -1.72
CA HIS A 672 -20.03 8.69 -3.17
C HIS A 672 -20.52 10.04 -3.72
N LEU A 673 -21.55 10.63 -3.11
CA LEU A 673 -22.08 11.93 -3.48
C LEU A 673 -21.04 13.03 -3.26
N PHE A 674 -20.33 13.00 -2.14
CA PHE A 674 -19.25 13.94 -1.84
C PHE A 674 -18.09 13.82 -2.84
N LYS A 675 -17.69 12.60 -3.22
CA LYS A 675 -16.67 12.36 -4.25
C LYS A 675 -17.10 12.90 -5.62
N ARG A 676 -18.39 12.77 -5.97
CA ARG A 676 -18.95 13.36 -7.19
C ARG A 676 -18.94 14.89 -7.13
N PHE A 677 -19.36 15.47 -6.00
CA PHE A 677 -19.30 16.92 -5.77
C PHE A 677 -17.87 17.45 -5.90
N ARG A 678 -16.89 16.79 -5.29
CA ARG A 678 -15.47 17.18 -5.34
C ARG A 678 -14.86 17.16 -6.76
N ARG A 679 -15.42 16.36 -7.68
CA ARG A 679 -15.00 16.33 -9.10
C ARG A 679 -15.63 17.44 -9.93
N ASP A 680 -16.67 18.09 -9.42
CA ASP A 680 -17.37 19.17 -10.11
C ASP A 680 -16.62 20.49 -9.95
N LYS A 681 -16.55 21.30 -11.01
CA LYS A 681 -15.89 22.63 -10.96
C LYS A 681 -16.50 23.56 -9.92
N ARG A 682 -17.78 23.37 -9.55
CA ARG A 682 -18.48 24.13 -8.50
C ARG A 682 -17.86 23.93 -7.12
N TYR A 683 -17.24 22.78 -6.84
CA TYR A 683 -16.57 22.53 -5.56
C TYR A 683 -15.51 23.58 -5.26
N PHE A 684 -14.63 23.84 -6.23
CA PHE A 684 -13.55 24.82 -6.08
C PHE A 684 -14.09 26.23 -5.84
N LYS A 685 -15.19 26.61 -6.52
CA LYS A 685 -15.86 27.90 -6.29
C LYS A 685 -16.47 28.00 -4.89
N VAL A 686 -17.08 26.92 -4.39
CA VAL A 686 -17.66 26.89 -3.04
C VAL A 686 -16.56 26.99 -1.98
N MET A 687 -15.48 26.23 -2.14
CA MET A 687 -14.36 26.21 -1.20
C MET A 687 -13.54 27.50 -1.23
N ASP A 688 -13.36 28.11 -2.40
CA ASP A 688 -12.76 29.43 -2.54
C ASP A 688 -13.59 30.50 -1.80
N LYS A 689 -14.92 30.53 -2.01
CA LYS A 689 -15.79 31.44 -1.26
C LYS A 689 -15.73 31.20 0.26
N TYR A 690 -15.70 29.94 0.68
CA TYR A 690 -15.56 29.57 2.09
C TYR A 690 -14.23 30.08 2.66
N ASN A 691 -13.10 29.76 2.03
CA ASN A 691 -11.77 30.21 2.43
C ASN A 691 -11.71 31.74 2.48
N SER A 692 -12.18 32.42 1.44
CA SER A 692 -12.25 33.87 1.35
C SER A 692 -13.03 34.52 2.49
N ALA A 693 -14.17 33.93 2.88
CA ALA A 693 -14.99 34.44 3.98
C ALA A 693 -14.28 34.23 5.32
N VAL A 694 -13.75 33.04 5.57
CA VAL A 694 -13.07 32.72 6.84
C VAL A 694 -11.79 33.54 7.00
N SER A 695 -10.94 33.62 5.97
CA SER A 695 -9.69 34.39 6.00
C SER A 695 -9.89 35.89 6.26
N LYS A 696 -11.10 36.43 6.02
CA LYS A 696 -11.44 37.84 6.25
C LYS A 696 -12.18 38.08 7.57
N MET A 697 -13.02 37.14 8.01
CA MET A 697 -13.93 37.33 9.14
C MET A 697 -13.42 36.73 10.45
N VAL A 698 -12.51 35.74 10.38
CA VAL A 698 -12.09 34.97 11.54
C VAL A 698 -10.60 35.21 11.81
N PRO A 699 -10.20 35.53 13.05
CA PRO A 699 -8.80 35.75 13.36
C PRO A 699 -7.97 34.47 13.16
N VAL A 700 -6.71 34.66 12.78
CA VAL A 700 -5.75 33.55 12.69
C VAL A 700 -5.52 32.93 14.07
N LYS A 701 -5.29 31.62 14.08
CA LYS A 701 -4.91 30.84 15.25
C LYS A 701 -3.37 30.91 15.37
N LYS A 702 -2.87 31.54 16.44
CA LYS A 702 -1.45 31.90 16.60
C LYS A 702 -0.52 30.68 16.70
N ASP A 703 -1.02 29.60 17.29
CA ASP A 703 -0.38 28.32 17.51
C ASP A 703 -0.59 27.32 16.35
N LEU A 704 -1.07 27.75 15.18
CA LEU A 704 -1.37 26.84 14.05
C LEU A 704 -0.37 26.99 12.89
N VAL A 705 0.26 25.86 12.54
CA VAL A 705 1.27 25.74 11.48
C VAL A 705 0.81 24.77 10.41
N VAL A 706 0.90 25.16 9.14
CA VAL A 706 0.55 24.30 8.00
C VAL A 706 1.79 24.06 7.13
N PHE A 707 2.14 22.79 6.96
CA PHE A 707 3.22 22.31 6.09
C PHE A 707 2.66 21.68 4.82
N GLU A 708 3.26 21.97 3.66
CA GLU A 708 3.01 21.27 2.40
C GLU A 708 4.34 21.09 1.65
N SER A 709 4.60 19.90 1.12
CA SER A 709 5.76 19.62 0.25
C SER A 709 5.31 18.98 -1.05
N ASN A 710 5.93 19.37 -2.17
CA ASN A 710 5.71 18.80 -3.49
C ASN A 710 4.24 18.72 -3.90
N VAL A 711 3.47 19.77 -3.59
CA VAL A 711 2.02 19.84 -3.89
C VAL A 711 1.24 18.73 -3.17
N GLY A 712 1.64 18.42 -1.94
CA GLY A 712 1.08 17.38 -1.07
C GLY A 712 1.33 15.97 -1.57
N LYS A 713 2.34 15.72 -2.41
CA LYS A 713 2.65 14.38 -2.91
C LYS A 713 3.52 13.56 -1.96
N SER A 714 4.34 14.22 -1.15
CA SER A 714 5.27 13.58 -0.22
C SER A 714 5.37 14.42 1.06
N VAL A 715 5.85 13.79 2.13
CA VAL A 715 6.35 14.43 3.35
C VAL A 715 7.87 14.35 3.26
N SER A 716 8.51 15.39 2.73
CA SER A 716 9.93 15.39 2.37
C SER A 716 10.46 16.83 2.21
N ASP A 717 11.74 16.97 1.84
CA ASP A 717 12.38 18.23 1.45
C ASP A 717 12.47 19.22 2.63
N SER A 718 12.77 20.49 2.37
CA SER A 718 13.00 21.49 3.42
C SER A 718 11.83 21.65 4.40
N PRO A 719 10.54 21.59 3.99
CA PRO A 719 9.42 21.61 4.92
C PRO A 719 9.45 20.46 5.95
N LYS A 720 9.94 19.26 5.56
CA LYS A 720 10.07 18.13 6.48
C LYS A 720 11.10 18.42 7.57
N VAL A 721 12.29 18.90 7.19
CA VAL A 721 13.36 19.18 8.15
C VAL A 721 13.00 20.35 9.08
N ILE A 722 12.31 21.38 8.57
CA ILE A 722 11.78 22.45 9.43
C ILE A 722 10.78 21.90 10.46
N TYR A 723 9.90 20.98 10.04
CA TYR A 723 9.00 20.32 10.98
C TYR A 723 9.76 19.50 12.02
N GLU A 724 10.76 18.72 11.62
CA GLU A 724 11.53 17.87 12.55
C GLU A 724 12.22 18.73 13.62
N ALA A 725 12.73 19.90 13.23
CA ALA A 725 13.24 20.90 14.17
C ALA A 725 12.13 21.49 15.06
N LEU A 726 10.95 21.80 14.50
CA LEU A 726 9.81 22.35 15.25
C LEU A 726 9.18 21.34 16.21
N LYS A 727 9.33 20.03 15.93
CA LYS A 727 8.74 18.94 16.71
C LYS A 727 9.13 18.99 18.20
N GLN A 728 10.32 19.52 18.53
CA GLN A 728 10.76 19.73 19.92
C GLN A 728 9.85 20.69 20.71
N HIS A 729 9.03 21.48 20.02
CA HIS A 729 8.07 22.43 20.59
C HIS A 729 6.62 22.08 20.23
N SER A 730 6.33 20.84 19.82
CA SER A 730 5.02 20.47 19.30
C SER A 730 3.87 20.63 20.31
N ASP A 731 4.15 20.58 21.62
CA ASP A 731 3.15 20.85 22.67
C ASP A 731 2.59 22.29 22.65
N GLN A 732 3.31 23.22 22.03
CA GLN A 732 2.90 24.62 21.90
C GLN A 732 2.16 24.92 20.60
N TYR A 733 2.22 24.01 19.62
CA TYR A 733 1.73 24.24 18.27
C TYR A 733 0.85 23.11 17.77
N GLN A 734 -0.31 23.46 17.23
CA GLN A 734 -1.06 22.56 16.38
C GLN A 734 -0.39 22.49 15.00
N ILE A 735 0.16 21.33 14.65
CA ILE A 735 0.84 21.10 13.37
C ILE A 735 -0.13 20.41 12.41
N VAL A 736 -0.22 20.93 11.19
CA VAL A 736 -1.05 20.35 10.13
C VAL A 736 -0.19 20.07 8.90
N TRP A 737 -0.15 18.81 8.47
CA TRP A 737 0.53 18.43 7.23
C TRP A 737 -0.44 18.18 6.10
N VAL A 738 -0.13 18.73 4.94
CA VAL A 738 -0.86 18.46 3.71
C VAL A 738 -0.19 17.29 2.98
N SER A 739 -0.84 16.13 2.99
CA SER A 739 -0.37 14.95 2.24
C SER A 739 -1.53 14.21 1.57
N ASN A 740 -1.34 13.83 0.31
CA ASN A 740 -2.29 13.01 -0.46
C ASN A 740 -2.13 11.52 -0.17
N THR A 741 -0.95 11.11 0.28
CA THR A 741 -0.61 9.75 0.73
C THR A 741 -0.63 9.69 2.25
N GLN A 742 -0.87 8.51 2.80
CA GLN A 742 -0.76 8.28 4.23
C GLN A 742 0.72 8.29 4.61
N TYR A 743 1.08 9.10 5.61
CA TYR A 743 2.42 9.15 6.15
C TYR A 743 2.34 8.86 7.66
N PRO A 744 3.15 7.93 8.18
CA PRO A 744 3.07 7.50 9.57
C PRO A 744 3.79 8.48 10.49
N PHE A 745 3.20 9.67 10.70
CA PHE A 745 3.70 10.58 11.72
C PHE A 745 3.69 9.89 13.10
N ASN A 746 4.76 10.11 13.85
CA ASN A 746 5.00 9.63 15.21
C ASN A 746 4.81 10.74 16.26
N ASP A 747 4.04 11.79 15.93
CA ASP A 747 3.70 12.92 16.79
C ASP A 747 2.18 13.10 16.84
N ALA A 748 1.62 13.01 18.05
CA ALA A 748 0.19 13.16 18.34
C ALA A 748 -0.37 14.52 17.92
N ASN A 749 0.46 15.57 17.97
CA ASN A 749 0.07 16.94 17.67
C ASN A 749 -0.02 17.22 16.15
N VAL A 750 0.40 16.26 15.32
CA VAL A 750 0.38 16.38 13.85
C VAL A 750 -0.91 15.84 13.27
N LYS A 751 -1.68 16.73 12.65
CA LYS A 751 -2.85 16.37 11.86
C LYS A 751 -2.52 16.30 10.37
N SER A 752 -2.59 15.10 9.79
CA SER A 752 -2.47 14.92 8.33
C SER A 752 -3.82 15.15 7.63
N ILE A 753 -3.82 15.99 6.60
CA ILE A 753 -4.99 16.33 5.79
C ILE A 753 -4.71 16.17 4.29
N LYS A 754 -5.75 15.79 3.54
CA LYS A 754 -5.64 15.68 2.07
C LYS A 754 -5.69 17.05 1.41
N ARG A 755 -4.81 17.28 0.44
CA ARG A 755 -4.79 18.52 -0.35
C ARG A 755 -6.13 18.77 -1.03
N LEU A 756 -6.56 20.04 -1.09
CA LEU A 756 -7.86 20.46 -1.67
C LEU A 756 -9.09 19.83 -1.00
N SER A 757 -8.97 19.29 0.22
CA SER A 757 -10.13 18.87 1.04
C SER A 757 -10.78 20.07 1.72
N PRO A 758 -12.01 19.97 2.26
CA PRO A 758 -12.59 21.04 3.06
C PRO A 758 -11.69 21.46 4.23
N GLU A 759 -11.01 20.50 4.86
CA GLU A 759 -10.04 20.76 5.93
C GLU A 759 -8.84 21.58 5.42
N TYR A 760 -8.35 21.33 4.21
CA TYR A 760 -7.27 22.11 3.59
C TYR A 760 -7.61 23.60 3.50
N TYR A 761 -8.83 23.92 3.03
CA TYR A 761 -9.30 25.30 2.96
C TYR A 761 -9.48 25.93 4.35
N HIS A 762 -9.98 25.14 5.30
CA HIS A 762 -10.20 25.57 6.69
C HIS A 762 -8.88 25.91 7.40
N TYR A 763 -7.91 25.00 7.40
CA TYR A 763 -6.63 25.19 8.09
C TYR A 763 -5.82 26.32 7.45
N LEU A 764 -5.76 26.40 6.12
CA LEU A 764 -5.09 27.52 5.46
C LEU A 764 -5.75 28.87 5.82
N SER A 765 -7.09 28.94 5.88
CA SER A 765 -7.77 30.20 6.27
C SER A 765 -7.59 30.61 7.74
N ARG A 766 -7.00 29.75 8.58
CA ARG A 766 -6.85 29.96 10.03
C ARG A 766 -5.40 29.98 10.50
N ALA A 767 -4.46 29.42 9.75
CA ALA A 767 -3.09 29.22 10.22
C ALA A 767 -2.31 30.52 10.32
N LYS A 768 -1.49 30.65 11.37
CA LYS A 768 -0.54 31.75 11.52
C LYS A 768 0.68 31.55 10.62
N TYR A 769 1.10 30.30 10.40
CA TYR A 769 2.29 29.98 9.62
C TYR A 769 1.96 29.03 8.47
N TRP A 770 2.37 29.39 7.26
CA TRP A 770 2.35 28.54 6.08
C TRP A 770 3.80 28.24 5.68
N ILE A 771 4.16 26.96 5.56
CA ILE A 771 5.48 26.50 5.16
C ILE A 771 5.33 25.60 3.93
N ASN A 772 5.96 25.98 2.82
CA ASN A 772 5.84 25.24 1.56
C ASN A 772 7.10 25.40 0.71
N ASN A 773 7.44 24.37 -0.08
CA ASN A 773 8.54 24.38 -1.05
C ASN A 773 8.08 24.67 -2.50
N GLN A 774 6.77 24.73 -2.69
CA GLN A 774 6.06 25.02 -3.92
C GLN A 774 4.96 26.06 -3.64
N ASN A 775 4.13 26.36 -4.65
CA ASN A 775 3.01 27.27 -4.48
C ASN A 775 1.74 26.57 -4.00
N PHE A 776 1.09 27.14 -2.97
CA PHE A 776 -0.33 26.93 -2.73
C PHE A 776 -1.16 27.40 -3.95
N PRO A 777 -2.38 26.86 -4.17
CA PRO A 777 -3.23 27.33 -5.26
C PRO A 777 -3.48 28.84 -5.19
N TYR A 778 -3.22 29.56 -6.29
CA TYR A 778 -3.27 31.03 -6.36
C TYR A 778 -4.62 31.65 -5.94
N TYR A 779 -5.72 30.90 -6.02
CA TYR A 779 -7.06 31.36 -5.66
C TYR A 779 -7.35 31.27 -4.16
N ILE A 780 -6.47 30.67 -3.37
CA ILE A 780 -6.62 30.61 -1.91
C ILE A 780 -6.14 31.95 -1.33
N ASN A 781 -7.01 32.58 -0.54
CA ASN A 781 -6.71 33.86 0.09
C ASN A 781 -5.92 33.64 1.37
N LYS A 782 -4.70 34.20 1.41
CA LYS A 782 -3.88 34.26 2.62
C LYS A 782 -4.51 35.23 3.63
N PRO A 783 -4.82 34.81 4.87
CA PRO A 783 -5.22 35.74 5.93
C PRO A 783 -4.16 36.80 6.16
N LYS A 784 -4.58 38.01 6.57
CA LYS A 784 -3.68 39.18 6.67
C LYS A 784 -2.51 38.96 7.62
N ASP A 785 -2.75 38.30 8.75
CA ASP A 785 -1.76 38.08 9.81
C ASP A 785 -0.96 36.78 9.62
N THR A 786 -1.21 36.01 8.57
CA THR A 786 -0.48 34.77 8.27
C THR A 786 0.89 35.08 7.67
N LEU A 787 1.93 34.43 8.19
CA LEU A 787 3.28 34.43 7.65
C LEU A 787 3.46 33.24 6.70
N TYR A 788 3.84 33.52 5.45
CA TYR A 788 4.16 32.50 4.47
C TYR A 788 5.66 32.42 4.23
N ILE A 789 6.27 31.35 4.73
CA ILE A 789 7.66 30.98 4.55
C ILE A 789 7.76 30.03 3.35
N GLN A 790 8.28 30.54 2.23
CA GLN A 790 8.55 29.77 1.02
C GLN A 790 9.98 29.24 1.06
N THR A 791 10.16 27.92 1.03
CA THR A 791 11.51 27.33 1.00
C THR A 791 12.04 27.20 -0.42
N TRP A 792 11.18 27.24 -1.45
CA TRP A 792 11.52 26.80 -2.81
C TRP A 792 12.15 25.39 -2.80
N HIS A 793 12.71 24.94 -3.92
CA HIS A 793 13.09 23.53 -4.10
C HIS A 793 14.41 23.33 -4.86
N GLY A 794 15.28 24.33 -4.91
CA GLY A 794 16.62 24.18 -5.47
C GLY A 794 17.23 25.46 -6.02
N THR A 795 18.56 25.47 -6.12
CA THR A 795 19.33 26.58 -6.68
C THR A 795 19.05 26.71 -8.20
N PRO A 796 18.76 27.92 -8.71
CA PRO A 796 18.42 28.10 -10.12
C PRO A 796 19.63 27.86 -11.05
N LEU A 797 19.56 26.83 -11.89
CA LEU A 797 20.43 26.70 -13.08
C LEU A 797 19.81 27.43 -14.28
N LYS A 798 18.53 27.14 -14.54
CA LYS A 798 17.77 27.59 -15.71
C LYS A 798 17.06 28.91 -15.39
N LYS A 799 16.97 29.82 -16.36
CA LYS A 799 16.16 31.04 -16.22
C LYS A 799 14.71 30.71 -15.84
N MET A 800 14.14 31.50 -14.93
CA MET A 800 12.83 31.25 -14.34
C MET A 800 11.89 32.45 -14.49
N LEU A 801 10.59 32.15 -14.61
CA LEU A 801 9.48 33.10 -14.55
C LEU A 801 9.69 34.41 -15.32
N ASN A 802 10.05 35.51 -14.64
CA ASN A 802 10.17 36.83 -15.26
C ASN A 802 11.41 36.97 -16.14
N ASP A 803 12.41 36.09 -15.95
CA ASP A 803 13.64 36.05 -16.73
C ASP A 803 13.53 35.16 -17.99
N ILE A 804 12.33 34.64 -18.29
CA ILE A 804 12.03 33.87 -19.51
C ILE A 804 11.16 34.71 -20.45
N GLU A 805 11.51 34.75 -21.73
CA GLU A 805 10.76 35.47 -22.77
C GLU A 805 9.49 34.73 -23.21
N THR A 806 9.54 33.41 -23.39
CA THR A 806 8.42 32.59 -23.87
C THR A 806 8.20 31.32 -23.04
N PHE A 807 6.94 30.99 -22.74
CA PHE A 807 6.55 29.75 -22.06
C PHE A 807 5.96 28.76 -23.05
N ALA A 808 6.77 27.82 -23.56
CA ALA A 808 6.27 26.71 -24.34
C ALA A 808 5.30 25.83 -23.51
N GLY A 809 4.14 25.50 -24.08
CA GLY A 809 3.17 24.55 -23.50
C GLY A 809 2.32 25.06 -22.32
N ARG A 810 2.30 26.38 -22.05
CA ARG A 810 1.47 27.00 -20.98
C ARG A 810 0.49 28.02 -21.57
N ASP A 811 -0.59 28.31 -20.86
CA ASP A 811 -1.56 29.34 -21.25
C ASP A 811 -1.09 30.77 -20.89
N ASP A 812 -1.61 31.77 -21.60
CA ASP A 812 -1.25 33.19 -21.44
C ASP A 812 -1.39 33.72 -20.00
N GLY A 813 -2.30 33.14 -19.21
CA GLY A 813 -2.51 33.52 -17.81
C GLY A 813 -1.51 32.92 -16.81
N TYR A 814 -0.63 32.01 -17.23
CA TYR A 814 0.27 31.27 -16.35
C TYR A 814 1.18 32.20 -15.54
N LYS A 815 1.92 33.11 -16.22
CA LYS A 815 2.85 34.06 -15.58
C LYS A 815 2.12 34.91 -14.53
N ASN A 816 0.95 35.44 -14.87
CA ASN A 816 0.13 36.26 -13.97
C ASN A 816 -0.32 35.50 -12.71
N ARG A 817 -0.68 34.22 -12.84
CA ARG A 817 -1.06 33.40 -11.68
C ARG A 817 0.11 33.12 -10.74
N ILE A 818 1.30 32.89 -11.29
CA ILE A 818 2.50 32.67 -10.47
C ILE A 818 2.91 33.98 -9.77
N ASN A 819 2.95 35.10 -10.48
CA ASN A 819 3.21 36.42 -9.88
C ASN A 819 2.17 36.78 -8.81
N HIS A 820 0.91 36.37 -8.97
CA HIS A 820 -0.09 36.52 -7.91
C HIS A 820 0.22 35.67 -6.68
N ALA A 821 0.65 34.42 -6.85
CA ALA A 821 1.03 33.56 -5.74
C ALA A 821 2.26 34.08 -4.98
N ILE A 822 3.26 34.61 -5.69
CA ILE A 822 4.49 35.19 -5.12
C ILE A 822 4.17 36.36 -4.17
N LYS A 823 3.16 37.18 -4.49
CA LYS A 823 2.73 38.30 -3.61
C LYS A 823 2.35 37.84 -2.19
N TYR A 824 1.91 36.59 -2.05
CA TYR A 824 1.56 36.02 -0.75
C TYR A 824 2.77 35.57 0.07
N TRP A 825 3.92 35.28 -0.55
CA TRP A 825 5.13 34.90 0.17
C TRP A 825 5.58 36.07 1.03
N ASP A 826 5.91 35.85 2.30
CA ASP A 826 6.48 36.88 3.16
C ASP A 826 8.00 36.71 3.31
N TYR A 827 8.45 35.46 3.28
CA TYR A 827 9.85 35.08 3.35
C TYR A 827 10.18 34.06 2.25
N LEU A 828 11.38 34.16 1.69
CA LEU A 828 11.92 33.19 0.74
C LEU A 828 13.29 32.70 1.20
N VAL A 829 13.46 31.39 1.38
CA VAL A 829 14.76 30.79 1.76
C VAL A 829 15.73 30.81 0.57
N SER A 830 16.99 31.14 0.85
CA SER A 830 18.07 31.16 -0.13
C SER A 830 19.31 30.40 0.36
N PRO A 831 19.91 29.53 -0.48
CA PRO A 831 21.10 28.75 -0.14
C PRO A 831 22.43 29.48 -0.40
N SER A 832 22.42 30.56 -1.20
CA SER A 832 23.65 31.30 -1.54
C SER A 832 23.35 32.71 -2.04
N PRO A 833 24.34 33.63 -2.03
CA PRO A 833 24.19 34.96 -2.63
C PRO A 833 23.79 34.90 -4.11
N TYR A 834 24.28 33.90 -4.83
CA TYR A 834 23.89 33.65 -6.22
C TYR A 834 22.38 33.37 -6.35
N ALA A 835 21.84 32.46 -5.54
CA ALA A 835 20.43 32.13 -5.57
C ALA A 835 19.57 33.33 -5.17
N THR A 836 20.02 34.14 -4.19
CA THR A 836 19.36 35.38 -3.77
C THR A 836 19.15 36.32 -4.96
N GLU A 837 20.19 36.59 -5.75
CA GLU A 837 20.10 37.49 -6.90
C GLU A 837 19.20 36.93 -8.01
N CYS A 838 19.31 35.63 -8.31
CA CYS A 838 18.40 34.97 -9.25
C CYS A 838 16.93 35.07 -8.78
N PHE A 839 16.65 34.89 -7.50
CA PHE A 839 15.29 34.96 -6.96
C PHE A 839 14.72 36.39 -7.00
N LYS A 840 15.51 37.40 -6.64
CA LYS A 840 15.09 38.81 -6.74
C LYS A 840 14.64 39.16 -8.16
N SER A 841 15.42 38.78 -9.17
CA SER A 841 15.10 39.02 -10.58
C SER A 841 13.90 38.19 -11.04
N ALA A 842 14.00 36.86 -10.95
CA ALA A 842 13.04 35.94 -11.52
C ALA A 842 11.63 36.09 -10.94
N PHE A 843 11.54 36.39 -9.65
CA PHE A 843 10.28 36.48 -8.92
C PHE A 843 9.81 37.91 -8.65
N ASP A 844 10.59 38.93 -9.06
CA ASP A 844 10.31 40.34 -8.73
C ASP A 844 10.04 40.49 -7.21
N PHE A 845 10.91 39.87 -6.41
CA PHE A 845 10.68 39.69 -4.99
C PHE A 845 11.38 40.77 -4.17
N HIS A 846 10.59 41.63 -3.52
CA HIS A 846 11.08 42.78 -2.75
C HIS A 846 10.92 42.64 -1.23
N LYS A 847 10.39 41.52 -0.76
CA LYS A 847 10.31 41.21 0.68
C LYS A 847 11.59 40.52 1.15
N GLU A 848 11.59 40.01 2.37
CA GLU A 848 12.78 39.46 2.98
C GLU A 848 13.16 38.08 2.43
N ILE A 849 14.43 37.93 2.04
CA ILE A 849 15.04 36.66 1.67
C ILE A 849 15.86 36.16 2.87
N LEU A 850 15.64 34.92 3.28
CA LEU A 850 16.32 34.25 4.38
C LEU A 850 17.56 33.53 3.85
N GLU A 851 18.71 34.16 3.97
CA GLU A 851 20.02 33.63 3.58
C GLU A 851 20.58 32.67 4.64
N VAL A 852 20.00 31.47 4.71
CA VAL A 852 20.27 30.51 5.79
C VAL A 852 20.70 29.12 5.33
N GLY A 853 20.76 28.84 4.03
CA GLY A 853 20.91 27.46 3.54
C GLY A 853 19.56 26.78 3.33
N TYR A 854 19.54 25.63 2.63
CA TYR A 854 18.32 24.82 2.56
C TYR A 854 18.26 23.83 3.73
N PRO A 855 17.16 23.80 4.51
CA PRO A 855 16.97 22.81 5.57
C PRO A 855 17.22 21.35 5.16
N ARG A 856 16.86 20.96 3.92
CA ARG A 856 17.13 19.60 3.43
C ARG A 856 18.61 19.23 3.31
N ASN A 857 19.51 20.21 3.30
CA ASN A 857 20.96 20.02 3.22
C ASN A 857 21.62 19.99 4.61
N ASP A 858 20.86 20.22 5.70
CA ASP A 858 21.40 20.24 7.06
C ASP A 858 22.03 18.89 7.47
N VAL A 859 21.59 17.79 6.86
CA VAL A 859 22.11 16.43 7.11
C VAL A 859 23.60 16.31 6.80
N PHE A 860 24.14 17.01 5.80
CA PHE A 860 25.53 16.86 5.37
C PHE A 860 26.57 17.50 6.31
N TYR A 861 26.09 18.19 7.36
CA TYR A 861 26.92 18.93 8.31
C TYR A 861 26.84 18.34 9.73
N GLN A 862 26.32 17.12 9.87
CA GLN A 862 26.33 16.36 11.13
C GLN A 862 27.70 15.72 11.37
N ASP A 863 27.92 15.23 12.59
CA ASP A 863 29.14 14.48 12.94
C ASP A 863 29.29 13.20 12.11
N GLU A 864 30.53 12.83 11.79
CA GLU A 864 30.86 11.68 10.91
C GLU A 864 30.24 10.36 11.40
N ALA A 865 30.25 10.12 12.72
CA ALA A 865 29.63 8.93 13.30
C ALA A 865 28.09 8.89 13.13
N ILE A 866 27.43 10.05 13.07
CA ILE A 866 25.98 10.14 12.80
C ILE A 866 25.74 9.85 11.32
N LEU A 867 26.54 10.45 10.44
CA LEU A 867 26.44 10.24 8.99
C LEU A 867 26.68 8.78 8.60
N GLU A 868 27.64 8.11 9.23
CA GLU A 868 27.93 6.69 8.99
C GLU A 868 26.76 5.81 9.43
N ASN A 869 26.20 6.05 10.62
CA ASN A 869 25.02 5.32 11.10
C ASN A 869 23.80 5.54 10.19
N GLU A 870 23.52 6.78 9.78
CA GLU A 870 22.44 7.09 8.84
C GLU A 870 22.68 6.42 7.48
N SER A 871 23.93 6.44 6.99
CA SER A 871 24.30 5.79 5.72
C SER A 871 24.05 4.28 5.75
N ILE A 872 24.44 3.61 6.84
CA ILE A 872 24.16 2.18 7.05
C ILE A 872 22.65 1.93 7.02
N HIS A 873 21.87 2.74 7.73
CA HIS A 873 20.42 2.60 7.78
C HIS A 873 19.77 2.78 6.39
N ILE A 874 20.20 3.79 5.63
CA ILE A 874 19.69 4.07 4.27
C ILE A 874 20.08 2.94 3.31
N LYS A 875 21.32 2.44 3.37
CA LYS A 875 21.80 1.30 2.57
C LYS A 875 20.97 0.04 2.85
N GLN A 876 20.77 -0.30 4.13
CA GLN A 876 19.94 -1.43 4.54
C GLN A 876 18.50 -1.31 4.02
N LYS A 877 17.93 -0.11 4.04
CA LYS A 877 16.58 0.17 3.53
C LYS A 877 16.45 0.03 2.02
N LEU A 878 17.55 0.18 1.29
CA LEU A 878 17.63 -0.01 -0.16
C LEU A 878 18.05 -1.43 -0.57
N GLY A 879 18.33 -2.31 0.40
CA GLY A 879 18.81 -3.68 0.12
C GLY A 879 20.31 -3.77 -0.20
N ILE A 880 21.09 -2.73 0.13
CA ILE A 880 22.55 -2.72 -0.04
C ILE A 880 23.17 -3.31 1.22
N HIS A 881 23.82 -4.48 1.10
CA HIS A 881 24.31 -5.27 2.23
C HIS A 881 25.83 -5.49 2.25
N ASP A 882 26.54 -5.02 1.23
CA ASP A 882 27.98 -5.16 1.09
C ASP A 882 28.70 -3.80 1.10
N ASP A 883 30.02 -3.86 0.99
CA ASP A 883 30.91 -2.69 1.05
C ASP A 883 31.04 -1.96 -0.29
N ARG A 884 30.25 -2.33 -1.32
CA ARG A 884 30.30 -1.64 -2.62
C ARG A 884 29.95 -0.17 -2.47
N LYS A 885 30.62 0.64 -3.29
CA LYS A 885 30.42 2.08 -3.41
C LYS A 885 29.13 2.36 -4.18
N VAL A 886 28.52 3.52 -3.92
CA VAL A 886 27.22 3.84 -4.52
C VAL A 886 27.36 4.93 -5.57
N ILE A 887 26.84 4.67 -6.76
CA ILE A 887 26.69 5.65 -7.83
C ILE A 887 25.22 6.08 -7.87
N LEU A 888 24.94 7.37 -7.82
CA LEU A 888 23.60 7.91 -8.01
C LEU A 888 23.49 8.54 -9.39
N TYR A 889 22.60 8.05 -10.24
CA TYR A 889 22.26 8.68 -11.52
C TYR A 889 20.92 9.40 -11.45
N ALA A 890 20.96 10.74 -11.55
CA ALA A 890 19.80 11.64 -11.42
C ALA A 890 19.68 12.60 -12.61
N PRO A 891 19.24 12.13 -13.79
CA PRO A 891 19.12 12.97 -14.99
C PRO A 891 17.91 13.91 -14.94
N THR A 892 17.98 15.03 -15.66
CA THR A 892 16.84 15.95 -15.81
C THR A 892 15.81 15.47 -16.83
N PHE A 893 14.57 15.89 -16.60
CA PHE A 893 13.45 15.67 -17.52
C PHE A 893 13.62 16.42 -18.85
N ARG A 894 13.29 15.76 -19.97
CA ARG A 894 13.28 16.33 -21.33
C ARG A 894 11.83 16.56 -21.80
N ASP A 895 11.50 17.81 -22.15
CA ASP A 895 10.14 18.22 -22.57
C ASP A 895 9.78 17.70 -23.98
N ASP A 896 10.78 17.42 -24.82
CA ASP A 896 10.66 17.01 -26.23
C ASP A 896 10.53 15.50 -26.44
N GLU A 897 10.78 14.68 -25.41
CA GLU A 897 10.52 13.24 -25.40
C GLU A 897 9.01 12.94 -25.15
N LEU A 898 8.15 13.56 -25.95
CA LEU A 898 6.69 13.43 -25.91
C LEU A 898 6.19 12.64 -27.12
N THR A 899 5.45 11.56 -26.89
CA THR A 899 4.63 10.96 -27.95
C THR A 899 3.39 11.83 -28.25
N LYS A 900 2.80 11.70 -29.45
CA LYS A 900 1.49 12.29 -29.84
C LYS A 900 0.35 11.97 -28.85
N ALA A 901 0.52 10.96 -27.98
CA ALA A 901 -0.43 10.59 -26.93
C ALA A 901 -0.16 11.23 -25.54
N LYS A 902 0.82 12.15 -25.43
CA LYS A 902 1.30 12.71 -24.14
C LYS A 902 1.74 11.64 -23.13
N LYS A 903 2.29 10.52 -23.61
CA LYS A 903 2.95 9.51 -22.78
C LYS A 903 4.46 9.56 -23.06
N HIS A 904 5.26 9.63 -22.00
CA HIS A 904 6.72 9.69 -22.06
C HIS A 904 7.28 8.29 -22.34
N ILE A 905 8.24 8.19 -23.25
CA ILE A 905 9.05 6.98 -23.46
C ILE A 905 10.35 7.19 -22.67
N ILE A 906 10.85 6.15 -22.03
CA ILE A 906 12.16 6.15 -21.40
C ILE A 906 13.18 5.82 -22.48
N ASN A 907 14.15 6.71 -22.70
CA ASN A 907 15.39 6.33 -23.35
C ASN A 907 16.56 6.71 -22.42
N LEU A 908 16.86 5.83 -21.47
CA LEU A 908 18.08 5.97 -20.67
C LEU A 908 19.26 5.87 -21.64
N GLN A 909 19.99 6.97 -21.82
CA GLN A 909 21.18 6.97 -22.69
C GLN A 909 22.38 6.25 -22.05
N ILE A 910 22.29 5.94 -20.75
CA ILE A 910 23.34 5.25 -20.02
C ILE A 910 23.29 3.75 -20.32
N ASP A 911 24.43 3.14 -20.59
CA ASP A 911 24.55 1.71 -20.88
C ASP A 911 24.71 0.91 -19.58
N LEU A 912 23.59 0.45 -19.04
CA LEU A 912 23.56 -0.26 -17.74
C LEU A 912 24.32 -1.59 -17.78
N TYR A 913 24.35 -2.28 -18.92
CA TYR A 913 25.00 -3.59 -19.03
C TYR A 913 26.52 -3.45 -19.09
N GLU A 914 27.03 -2.49 -19.86
CA GLU A 914 28.47 -2.25 -19.89
C GLU A 914 28.97 -1.69 -18.55
N MET A 915 28.16 -0.86 -17.88
CA MET A 915 28.44 -0.47 -16.49
C MET A 915 28.47 -1.65 -15.54
N GLN A 916 27.48 -2.55 -15.57
CA GLN A 916 27.47 -3.75 -14.72
C GLN A 916 28.74 -4.57 -14.95
N LYS A 917 29.07 -4.86 -16.21
CA LYS A 917 30.22 -5.67 -16.59
C LYS A 917 31.55 -5.12 -16.07
N ARG A 918 31.71 -3.79 -16.01
CA ARG A 918 32.97 -3.13 -15.62
C ARG A 918 33.01 -2.66 -14.17
N LEU A 919 31.86 -2.45 -13.54
CA LEU A 919 31.76 -1.75 -12.24
C LEU A 919 31.05 -2.55 -11.15
N SER A 920 30.36 -3.66 -11.45
CA SER A 920 29.49 -4.36 -10.47
C SER A 920 30.23 -4.99 -9.29
N ASP A 921 31.51 -5.31 -9.44
CA ASP A 921 32.35 -5.84 -8.35
C ASP A 921 32.60 -4.78 -7.26
N ASP A 922 32.66 -3.50 -7.63
CA ASP A 922 33.04 -2.39 -6.74
C ASP A 922 31.88 -1.43 -6.43
N TYR A 923 30.87 -1.38 -7.29
CA TYR A 923 29.81 -0.36 -7.26
C TYR A 923 28.40 -0.93 -7.38
N ILE A 924 27.46 -0.18 -6.83
CA ILE A 924 26.01 -0.30 -7.03
C ILE A 924 25.49 1.01 -7.63
N LEU A 925 24.59 0.94 -8.60
CA LEU A 925 23.97 2.08 -9.27
C LEU A 925 22.53 2.31 -8.80
N ILE A 926 22.26 3.47 -8.21
CA ILE A 926 20.91 3.94 -7.90
C ILE A 926 20.39 4.81 -9.03
N LEU A 927 19.29 4.39 -9.66
CA LEU A 927 18.60 5.17 -10.69
C LEU A 927 17.50 6.05 -10.09
N ARG A 928 17.63 7.36 -10.26
CA ARG A 928 16.67 8.36 -9.75
C ARG A 928 16.17 9.30 -10.87
N PRO A 929 15.47 8.77 -11.90
CA PRO A 929 14.84 9.61 -12.92
C PRO A 929 13.71 10.48 -12.33
N HIS A 930 13.34 11.54 -13.05
CA HIS A 930 12.25 12.43 -12.64
C HIS A 930 10.91 11.68 -12.45
N ILE A 931 10.09 12.09 -11.48
CA ILE A 931 8.86 11.38 -11.07
C ILE A 931 7.83 11.16 -12.19
N ILE A 932 7.84 12.00 -13.24
CA ILE A 932 6.96 11.83 -14.41
C ILE A 932 7.37 10.60 -15.26
N ILE A 933 8.64 10.23 -15.20
CA ILE A 933 9.27 9.15 -15.96
C ILE A 933 9.34 7.85 -15.12
N SER A 934 9.47 7.96 -13.80
CA SER A 934 9.59 6.84 -12.84
C SER A 934 8.65 5.65 -13.08
N ASN A 935 7.35 5.89 -13.27
CA ASN A 935 6.33 4.86 -13.44
C ASN A 935 6.46 4.04 -14.73
N ALA A 936 7.35 4.42 -15.65
CA ALA A 936 7.60 3.71 -16.89
C ALA A 936 8.89 2.88 -16.87
N LEU A 937 9.73 3.01 -15.83
CA LEU A 937 11.03 2.33 -15.75
C LEU A 937 10.80 0.83 -15.50
N GLN A 938 11.18 0.00 -16.45
CA GLN A 938 11.28 -1.46 -16.28
C GLN A 938 12.75 -1.79 -16.36
N LEU A 939 13.30 -2.30 -15.26
CA LEU A 939 14.67 -2.81 -15.20
C LEU A 939 14.64 -4.31 -15.39
N ASP A 940 15.67 -4.83 -16.05
CA ASP A 940 15.90 -6.25 -16.23
C ASP A 940 16.36 -6.86 -14.91
N SER A 941 15.77 -8.00 -14.52
CA SER A 941 16.14 -8.73 -13.30
C SER A 941 17.61 -9.18 -13.29
N SER A 942 18.26 -9.30 -14.45
CA SER A 942 19.70 -9.58 -14.52
C SER A 942 20.57 -8.46 -13.93
N LEU A 943 20.00 -7.26 -13.77
CA LEU A 943 20.65 -6.09 -13.18
C LEU A 943 20.34 -5.95 -11.69
N ASP A 944 19.52 -6.80 -11.07
CA ASP A 944 19.02 -6.60 -9.69
C ASP A 944 20.15 -6.54 -8.63
N ASP A 945 21.29 -7.20 -8.87
CA ASP A 945 22.45 -7.12 -7.98
C ASP A 945 23.26 -5.82 -8.15
N PHE A 946 23.11 -5.11 -9.28
CA PHE A 946 23.88 -3.91 -9.59
C PHE A 946 23.06 -2.63 -9.57
N VAL A 947 21.79 -2.66 -10.00
CA VAL A 947 20.97 -1.48 -10.26
C VAL A 947 19.75 -1.44 -9.35
N ILE A 948 19.65 -0.40 -8.53
CA ILE A 948 18.52 -0.16 -7.64
C ILE A 948 17.65 0.96 -8.22
N ASN A 949 16.34 0.70 -8.35
CA ASN A 949 15.38 1.73 -8.74
C ASN A 949 15.07 2.65 -7.55
N GLY A 950 15.77 3.77 -7.47
CA GLY A 950 15.57 4.78 -6.45
C GLY A 950 14.38 5.71 -6.69
N SER A 951 13.56 5.57 -7.74
CA SER A 951 12.58 6.59 -8.17
C SER A 951 11.47 6.95 -7.18
N ASP A 952 11.05 6.00 -6.34
CA ASP A 952 9.95 6.18 -5.38
C ASP A 952 10.44 6.55 -3.96
N TYR A 953 11.75 6.62 -3.76
CA TYR A 953 12.34 7.03 -2.49
C TYR A 953 11.93 8.47 -2.14
N ASN A 954 11.42 8.77 -0.93
CA ASN A 954 10.82 10.09 -0.69
C ASN A 954 11.85 11.22 -0.56
N GLU A 955 12.96 10.95 0.12
CA GLU A 955 13.95 11.97 0.51
C GLU A 955 15.23 11.80 -0.31
N ILE A 956 15.54 12.79 -1.16
CA ILE A 956 16.68 12.67 -2.09
C ILE A 956 18.01 12.94 -1.40
N SER A 957 18.00 13.68 -0.29
CA SER A 957 19.19 13.96 0.52
C SER A 957 19.78 12.68 1.12
N ASP A 958 18.94 11.71 1.51
CA ASP A 958 19.37 10.36 1.92
C ASP A 958 20.19 9.66 0.82
N LEU A 959 19.76 9.77 -0.45
CA LEU A 959 20.47 9.18 -1.59
C LEU A 959 21.80 9.90 -1.87
N TYR A 960 21.86 11.22 -1.66
CA TYR A 960 23.10 11.97 -1.76
C TYR A 960 24.10 11.55 -0.68
N LEU A 961 23.62 11.28 0.54
CA LEU A 961 24.47 10.92 1.65
C LEU A 961 25.24 9.61 1.38
N ILE A 962 24.54 8.58 0.90
CA ILE A 962 25.15 7.27 0.63
C ILE A 962 25.93 7.21 -0.68
N ALA A 963 25.64 8.07 -1.65
CA ALA A 963 26.32 8.06 -2.94
C ALA A 963 27.76 8.54 -2.82
N ASP A 964 28.69 7.84 -3.45
CA ASP A 964 30.10 8.21 -3.62
C ASP A 964 30.31 9.06 -4.88
N ILE A 965 29.49 8.81 -5.91
CA ILE A 965 29.50 9.51 -7.18
C ILE A 965 28.07 9.91 -7.53
N CYS A 966 27.85 11.18 -7.87
CA CYS A 966 26.59 11.61 -8.49
C CYS A 966 26.80 11.91 -9.97
N ILE A 967 26.07 11.19 -10.81
CA ILE A 967 25.97 11.42 -12.25
C ILE A 967 24.68 12.22 -12.49
N THR A 968 24.81 13.38 -13.10
CA THR A 968 23.65 14.21 -13.48
C THR A 968 23.92 14.95 -14.80
N ASP A 969 23.07 15.89 -15.16
CA ASP A 969 23.20 16.71 -16.38
C ASP A 969 22.93 18.19 -16.05
N TYR A 970 21.80 18.76 -16.48
CA TYR A 970 21.39 20.15 -16.26
C TYR A 970 20.45 20.28 -15.06
N SER A 971 20.75 19.56 -13.98
CA SER A 971 19.88 19.43 -12.81
C SER A 971 20.31 20.35 -11.67
N SER A 972 19.34 20.89 -10.92
CA SER A 972 19.67 21.63 -9.70
C SER A 972 20.25 20.74 -8.59
N VAL A 973 20.15 19.42 -8.71
CA VAL A 973 20.69 18.47 -7.72
C VAL A 973 22.20 18.59 -7.54
N MET A 974 22.93 19.07 -8.55
CA MET A 974 24.37 19.28 -8.45
C MET A 974 24.75 20.27 -7.34
N PHE A 975 23.89 21.27 -7.08
CA PHE A 975 24.15 22.28 -6.04
C PHE A 975 23.95 21.71 -4.65
N ASP A 976 22.94 20.85 -4.46
CA ASP A 976 22.71 20.19 -3.18
C ASP A 976 23.78 19.13 -2.91
N TYR A 977 24.09 18.29 -3.91
CA TYR A 977 25.10 17.24 -3.79
C TYR A 977 26.51 17.79 -3.55
N ALA A 978 26.82 19.01 -4.02
CA ALA A 978 28.09 19.65 -3.75
C ALA A 978 28.40 19.82 -2.25
N ASN A 979 27.38 19.82 -1.38
CA ASN A 979 27.56 19.83 0.07
C ASN A 979 28.26 18.58 0.61
N THR A 980 28.13 17.43 -0.08
CA THR A 980 28.81 16.19 0.29
C THR A 980 30.33 16.24 0.06
N LYS A 981 30.79 17.18 -0.78
CA LYS A 981 32.19 17.26 -1.27
C LYS A 981 32.66 16.01 -2.02
N LYS A 982 31.72 15.18 -2.48
CA LYS A 982 31.97 13.96 -3.27
C LYS A 982 31.89 14.24 -4.77
N SER A 983 32.30 13.26 -5.58
CA SER A 983 32.47 13.42 -7.04
C SER A 983 31.17 13.71 -7.79
N LEU A 984 31.21 14.70 -8.68
CA LEU A 984 30.15 15.02 -9.63
C LEU A 984 30.62 14.70 -11.05
N LEU A 985 29.82 13.94 -11.80
CA LEU A 985 30.02 13.66 -13.22
C LEU A 985 28.80 14.17 -14.01
N PHE A 986 29.02 14.81 -15.15
CA PHE A 986 27.93 15.39 -15.95
C PHE A 986 27.78 14.65 -17.28
N PHE A 987 26.76 13.81 -17.41
CA PHE A 987 26.48 13.08 -18.65
C PHE A 987 25.62 13.93 -19.60
N THR A 988 26.29 14.74 -20.40
CA THR A 988 25.72 15.78 -21.26
C THR A 988 25.75 15.36 -22.74
N TYR A 989 25.20 14.19 -23.05
CA TYR A 989 25.14 13.63 -24.42
C TYR A 989 24.42 14.54 -25.42
N ASP A 990 23.53 15.42 -24.94
CA ASP A 990 22.66 16.29 -25.73
C ASP A 990 22.93 17.80 -25.53
N LEU A 991 24.10 18.18 -25.02
CA LEU A 991 24.43 19.57 -24.66
C LEU A 991 24.10 20.60 -25.74
N GLU A 992 24.47 20.32 -26.98
CA GLU A 992 24.24 21.22 -28.12
C GLU A 992 22.74 21.42 -28.41
N HIS A 993 21.94 20.35 -28.29
CA HIS A 993 20.49 20.42 -28.48
C HIS A 993 19.82 21.16 -27.33
N TYR A 994 20.25 20.88 -26.10
CA TYR A 994 19.71 21.48 -24.89
C TYR A 994 19.96 22.99 -24.84
N LYS A 995 21.18 23.42 -25.16
CA LYS A 995 21.62 24.82 -25.19
C LYS A 995 20.80 25.69 -26.14
N ASN A 996 20.47 25.16 -27.32
CA ASN A 996 19.81 25.91 -28.39
C ASN A 996 18.27 25.93 -28.28
N SER A 997 17.67 25.00 -27.52
CA SER A 997 16.22 24.78 -27.51
C SER A 997 15.52 25.05 -26.16
N LEU A 998 16.25 25.00 -25.03
CA LEU A 998 15.65 24.97 -23.69
C LEU A 998 16.27 26.01 -22.75
N ARG A 999 15.54 27.12 -22.51
CA ARG A 999 15.71 28.10 -21.41
C ARG A 999 17.17 28.35 -20.98
N GLY A 1000 17.76 29.46 -21.46
CA GLY A 1000 19.15 29.82 -21.14
C GLY A 1000 19.51 29.72 -19.64
N PHE A 1001 20.77 29.41 -19.36
CA PHE A 1001 21.31 29.31 -18.01
C PHE A 1001 21.63 30.69 -17.41
N TYR A 1002 21.62 30.77 -16.08
CA TYR A 1002 22.04 31.97 -15.35
C TYR A 1002 23.57 32.11 -15.25
N PHE A 1003 24.32 31.01 -15.39
CA PHE A 1003 25.79 31.03 -15.43
C PHE A 1003 26.34 30.10 -16.51
N ASP A 1004 27.63 30.29 -16.80
CA ASP A 1004 28.37 29.52 -17.80
C ASP A 1004 28.71 28.13 -17.27
N PHE A 1005 27.75 27.20 -17.44
CA PHE A 1005 27.85 25.82 -16.99
C PHE A 1005 29.04 25.08 -17.61
N GLU A 1006 29.36 25.34 -18.89
CA GLU A 1006 30.43 24.63 -19.61
C GLU A 1006 31.79 24.83 -18.96
N ASN A 1007 32.07 26.07 -18.53
CA ASN A 1007 33.36 26.41 -17.95
C ASN A 1007 33.41 26.23 -16.42
N GLN A 1008 32.26 26.31 -15.75
CA GLN A 1008 32.17 26.39 -14.29
C GLN A 1008 31.64 25.12 -13.62
N ALA A 1009 31.32 24.06 -14.38
CA ALA A 1009 30.93 22.78 -13.80
C ALA A 1009 32.02 22.22 -12.86
N PRO A 1010 31.64 21.70 -11.68
CA PRO A 1010 32.58 21.15 -10.68
C PRO A 1010 33.12 19.76 -11.05
N GLY A 1011 32.88 19.29 -12.27
CA GLY A 1011 33.22 17.95 -12.75
C GLY A 1011 33.23 17.88 -14.28
N PRO A 1012 33.67 16.76 -14.86
CA PRO A 1012 33.80 16.61 -16.30
C PRO A 1012 32.43 16.57 -17.00
N LEU A 1013 32.36 17.19 -18.19
CA LEU A 1013 31.25 17.06 -19.12
C LEU A 1013 31.51 15.91 -20.08
N LEU A 1014 30.69 14.88 -20.00
CA LEU A 1014 30.89 13.59 -20.64
C LEU A 1014 29.79 13.37 -21.67
N LYS A 1015 30.17 13.02 -22.90
CA LYS A 1015 29.21 12.89 -24.03
C LYS A 1015 28.91 11.44 -24.39
N THR A 1016 29.75 10.49 -23.99
CA THR A 1016 29.62 9.08 -24.35
C THR A 1016 29.64 8.18 -23.11
N ASN A 1017 29.09 6.97 -23.23
CA ASN A 1017 29.14 5.97 -22.16
C ASN A 1017 30.57 5.54 -21.83
N GLU A 1018 31.44 5.45 -22.84
CA GLU A 1018 32.84 5.07 -22.61
C GLU A 1018 33.58 6.11 -21.77
N ASP A 1019 33.44 7.41 -22.10
CA ASP A 1019 34.04 8.50 -21.31
C ASP A 1019 33.51 8.48 -19.86
N LEU A 1020 32.23 8.15 -19.68
CA LEU A 1020 31.59 8.07 -18.38
C LEU A 1020 32.15 6.92 -17.54
N ILE A 1021 32.20 5.71 -18.09
CA ILE A 1021 32.71 4.52 -17.39
C ILE A 1021 34.20 4.70 -17.07
N GLN A 1022 35.00 5.19 -18.02
CA GLN A 1022 36.41 5.47 -17.80
C GLN A 1022 36.63 6.51 -16.69
N SER A 1023 35.77 7.53 -16.61
CA SER A 1023 35.83 8.53 -15.54
C SER A 1023 35.50 7.95 -14.16
N ILE A 1024 34.62 6.94 -14.10
CA ILE A 1024 34.28 6.23 -12.86
C ILE A 1024 35.43 5.32 -12.42
N GLU A 1025 36.03 4.56 -13.34
CA GLU A 1025 37.20 3.72 -13.05
C GLU A 1025 38.40 4.55 -12.55
N ASN A 1026 38.54 5.80 -13.04
CA ASN A 1026 39.62 6.71 -12.69
C ASN A 1026 39.17 7.85 -11.75
N ILE A 1027 38.16 7.61 -10.90
CA ILE A 1027 37.49 8.67 -10.14
C ILE A 1027 38.43 9.51 -9.25
N ASN A 1028 39.47 8.91 -8.67
CA ASN A 1028 40.45 9.61 -7.84
C ASN A 1028 41.23 10.66 -8.64
N GLN A 1029 41.60 10.34 -9.89
CA GLN A 1029 42.29 11.29 -10.77
C GLN A 1029 41.35 12.42 -11.22
N VAL A 1030 40.07 12.09 -11.46
CA VAL A 1030 39.04 13.09 -11.78
C VAL A 1030 38.86 14.06 -10.61
N GLN A 1031 38.79 13.56 -9.37
CA GLN A 1031 38.69 14.40 -8.17
C GLN A 1031 39.87 15.36 -8.06
N GLU A 1032 41.11 14.88 -8.24
CA GLU A 1032 42.30 15.73 -8.16
C GLU A 1032 42.32 16.80 -9.25
N THR A 1033 41.95 16.42 -10.48
CA THR A 1033 41.91 17.34 -11.64
C THR A 1033 40.87 18.45 -11.46
N TYR A 1034 39.70 18.14 -10.89
CA TYR A 1034 38.59 19.08 -10.76
C TYR A 1034 38.50 19.75 -9.39
N LYS A 1035 39.36 19.41 -8.42
CA LYS A 1035 39.33 19.94 -7.04
C LYS A 1035 39.21 21.46 -6.98
N ALA A 1036 40.05 22.19 -7.71
CA ALA A 1036 40.02 23.65 -7.71
C ALA A 1036 38.71 24.23 -8.25
N LYS A 1037 38.13 23.62 -9.30
CA LYS A 1037 36.81 24.02 -9.82
C LYS A 1037 35.70 23.69 -8.83
N TYR A 1038 35.79 22.53 -8.18
CA TYR A 1038 34.84 22.12 -7.15
C TYR A 1038 34.85 23.08 -5.96
N ASP A 1039 36.02 23.47 -5.45
CA ASP A 1039 36.15 24.40 -4.33
C ASP A 1039 35.54 25.78 -4.67
N VAL A 1040 35.76 26.28 -5.89
CA VAL A 1040 35.14 27.53 -6.37
C VAL A 1040 33.62 27.39 -6.47
N PHE A 1041 33.13 26.25 -6.98
CA PHE A 1041 31.71 25.96 -7.07
C PHE A 1041 31.07 25.88 -5.67
N TYR A 1042 31.66 25.11 -4.76
CA TYR A 1042 31.20 24.95 -3.38
C TYR A 1042 31.11 26.30 -2.66
N ASN A 1043 32.18 27.09 -2.68
CA ASN A 1043 32.22 28.40 -2.01
C ASN A 1043 31.18 29.39 -2.57
N ARG A 1044 30.81 29.26 -3.85
CA ARG A 1044 29.83 30.13 -4.50
C ARG A 1044 28.38 29.72 -4.26
N PHE A 1045 28.10 28.42 -4.25
CA PHE A 1045 26.72 27.91 -4.28
C PHE A 1045 26.25 27.28 -2.96
N CYS A 1046 27.17 26.90 -2.07
CA CYS A 1046 26.87 26.25 -0.77
C CYS A 1046 27.17 27.17 0.43
N THR A 1047 27.29 28.48 0.20
CA THR A 1047 27.87 29.45 1.15
C THR A 1047 27.14 29.54 2.48
N PHE A 1048 25.81 29.38 2.50
CA PHE A 1048 25.01 29.55 3.72
C PHE A 1048 24.72 28.24 4.46
N GLU A 1049 25.16 27.10 3.90
CA GLU A 1049 24.88 25.78 4.45
C GLU A 1049 25.75 25.53 5.68
N THR A 1050 25.10 25.31 6.83
CA THR A 1050 25.77 25.23 8.15
C THR A 1050 25.32 24.05 9.00
N GLY A 1051 24.37 23.23 8.53
CA GLY A 1051 23.73 22.20 9.35
C GLY A 1051 22.65 22.71 10.31
N THR A 1052 22.35 24.02 10.27
CA THR A 1052 21.45 24.67 11.23
C THR A 1052 20.35 25.51 10.58
N SER A 1053 20.11 25.33 9.28
CA SER A 1053 19.14 26.12 8.51
C SER A 1053 17.73 25.98 9.07
N ALA A 1054 17.30 24.74 9.33
CA ALA A 1054 16.00 24.42 9.93
C ALA A 1054 15.85 25.06 11.32
N LYS A 1055 16.88 24.90 12.17
CA LYS A 1055 16.92 25.44 13.53
C LYS A 1055 16.84 26.97 13.54
N SER A 1056 17.56 27.62 12.63
CA SER A 1056 17.56 29.08 12.47
C SER A 1056 16.19 29.62 12.05
N ILE A 1057 15.50 28.91 11.15
CA ILE A 1057 14.12 29.24 10.78
C ILE A 1057 13.19 29.06 11.98
N VAL A 1058 13.31 27.95 12.72
CA VAL A 1058 12.45 27.68 13.88
C VAL A 1058 12.63 28.77 14.94
N GLN A 1059 13.86 29.04 15.38
CA GLN A 1059 14.18 30.06 16.40
C GLN A 1059 13.71 31.48 16.04
N ARG A 1060 13.59 31.77 14.75
CA ARG A 1060 13.19 33.10 14.28
C ARG A 1060 11.68 33.31 14.35
N PHE A 1061 10.88 32.27 14.13
CA PHE A 1061 9.44 32.40 13.89
C PHE A 1061 8.57 31.78 14.98
N PHE A 1062 9.09 30.81 15.73
CA PHE A 1062 8.42 30.04 16.77
C PHE A 1062 9.16 30.25 18.09
#